data_AF-A0A1Q7EGE3-F1
#
_entry.id   AF-A0A1Q7EGE3-F1
#
_cell.length_a   1.000
_cell.length_b   1.000
_cell.length_c   1.000
_cell.angle_alpha   90.00
_cell.angle_beta   90.00
_cell.angle_gamma   90.00
#
_symmetry.space_group_name_H-M   'P 1'
#
loop_
_entity.id
_entity.type
_entity.pdbx_description
1 polymer ?
#
loop_
_entity_poly.entity_id
_entity_poly.type
_entity_poly.pdbx_seq_one_letter_code
_entity_poly.pdbx_strand_id
1 'polypeptide(L)'
;MSLDTVDSRRLREVALTPEEYRAIVEKLKRPPNAVELGMLGVLWSEHCSYKSSKALLRRLPSTGDAVLQGPGENAGAVEIGPGWAAVFKIESHNHPSAIEPYQGAATGVGGIIRDVIAMGARPIALLDSLRFGPLPASRHHFEGVVAGIGGYGNCIGIPTVGGELYFDECYAQNPLVNAMCVGLVRVDRLMRARAEGTGNSLMLVGADTGRDGIHGASFASLELDESSSERRPAVQVGNPFLEKCLLEACMDLAHTDAVVAVQDLGAAGLTSSVAECAGRVPGAGARIDISLVPRRERGMTPYDVMLSESQERMLVVVQRGRESEVERIFQTWDLTSAVIGDVTDDGHLTVFDQTDMVARLPIDLLTEGAPLRRLTGTSPAPPPSLHLDSLPPLADAGQSLLRLLASPNLCSRRPIFRRYDHMVGDSTVVPPGGDAALLRIKGTKLGVAMTTDCNARYCHLDPNLGAQHAVAEAARNIVATGARPVAVTDCLNLANPDRPEVYWQLEETIAGLAHACRALEVPIVSGNVSLYNDSEGSSPIHPTPVVGMIGVIEDYGHRLEAGLKNEGDFVLLVGSSHNDLGGSEYLKVEHGTVAGRPPALDLAREGAVNRLILAAARSGLLRSAHDCADGGMLVALAECCLLGGLGVRCPAL
;
A
#
# COMPACT_ATOMS: atom_id res chain seq x y z
N MET A 1 16.83 -25.56 -30.55
CA MET A 1 17.70 -25.53 -29.36
C MET A 1 17.13 -26.53 -28.37
N SER A 2 17.94 -27.47 -27.88
CA SER A 2 17.47 -28.42 -26.85
C SER A 2 17.14 -27.66 -25.57
N LEU A 3 16.24 -28.23 -24.76
CA LEU A 3 15.80 -27.70 -23.46
C LEU A 3 16.96 -27.41 -22.48
N ASP A 4 18.17 -27.89 -22.76
CA ASP A 4 19.36 -27.83 -21.89
C ASP A 4 20.30 -26.63 -22.13
N THR A 5 19.91 -25.61 -22.90
CA THR A 5 20.85 -24.55 -23.33
C THR A 5 20.34 -23.11 -23.19
N VAL A 6 19.55 -22.80 -22.15
CA VAL A 6 19.41 -21.39 -21.75
C VAL A 6 20.44 -21.06 -20.69
N ASP A 7 21.21 -20.01 -20.95
CA ASP A 7 22.21 -19.48 -20.04
C ASP A 7 21.57 -19.12 -18.69
N SER A 8 22.02 -19.76 -17.62
CA SER A 8 21.59 -19.52 -16.24
C SER A 8 21.80 -18.08 -15.79
N ARG A 9 22.70 -17.32 -16.45
CA ARG A 9 22.85 -15.88 -16.23
C ARG A 9 21.62 -15.12 -16.75
N ARG A 10 21.16 -15.44 -17.96
CA ARG A 10 20.02 -14.79 -18.60
C ARG A 10 18.70 -15.04 -17.88
N LEU A 11 18.51 -16.24 -17.31
CA LEU A 11 17.33 -16.53 -16.48
C LEU A 11 17.32 -15.71 -15.18
N ARG A 12 18.49 -15.52 -14.57
CA ARG A 12 18.64 -14.67 -13.37
C ARG A 12 18.33 -13.20 -13.65
N GLU A 13 18.75 -12.69 -14.81
CA GLU A 13 18.46 -11.30 -15.23
C GLU A 13 16.95 -11.01 -15.37
N VAL A 14 16.14 -12.02 -15.68
CA VAL A 14 14.67 -11.89 -15.79
C VAL A 14 13.92 -12.53 -14.61
N ALA A 15 14.62 -12.84 -13.52
CA ALA A 15 14.07 -13.46 -12.30
C ALA A 15 13.24 -14.74 -12.52
N LEU A 16 13.67 -15.59 -13.46
CA LEU A 16 13.07 -16.91 -13.71
C LEU A 16 13.95 -18.05 -13.20
N THR A 17 13.32 -19.06 -12.63
CA THR A 17 13.96 -20.34 -12.32
C THR A 17 14.01 -21.26 -13.55
N PRO A 18 14.92 -22.26 -13.59
CA PRO A 18 14.93 -23.26 -14.65
C PRO A 18 13.61 -24.04 -14.78
N GLU A 19 12.92 -24.29 -13.66
CA GLU A 19 11.61 -24.93 -13.60
C GLU A 19 10.53 -24.08 -14.26
N GLU A 20 10.50 -22.78 -13.95
CA GLU A 20 9.56 -21.83 -14.57
C GLU A 20 9.82 -21.69 -16.07
N TYR A 21 11.08 -21.61 -16.49
CA TYR A 21 11.41 -21.61 -17.92
C TYR A 21 10.92 -22.88 -18.62
N ARG A 22 11.11 -24.06 -18.00
CA ARG A 22 10.57 -25.33 -18.54
C ARG A 22 9.05 -25.29 -18.66
N ALA A 23 8.35 -24.77 -17.65
CA ALA A 23 6.89 -24.61 -17.68
C ALA A 23 6.44 -23.65 -18.79
N ILE A 24 7.16 -22.55 -19.01
CA ILE A 24 6.92 -21.61 -20.13
C ILE A 24 7.03 -22.33 -21.47
N VAL A 25 8.13 -23.05 -21.70
CA VAL A 25 8.35 -23.78 -22.96
C VAL A 25 7.29 -24.85 -23.18
N GLU A 26 6.90 -25.55 -22.11
CA GLU A 26 5.83 -26.55 -22.18
C GLU A 26 4.48 -25.93 -22.54
N LYS A 27 4.14 -24.76 -21.99
CA LYS A 27 2.89 -24.06 -22.30
C LYS A 27 2.91 -23.44 -23.70
N LEU A 28 4.02 -22.85 -24.12
CA LEU A 28 4.19 -22.24 -25.44
C LEU A 28 4.41 -23.25 -26.56
N LYS A 29 4.83 -24.48 -26.24
CA LYS A 29 5.28 -25.51 -27.21
C LYS A 29 6.47 -25.07 -28.09
N ARG A 30 7.17 -24.01 -27.68
CA ARG A 30 8.38 -23.46 -28.32
C ARG A 30 9.18 -22.64 -27.31
N PRO A 31 10.48 -22.41 -27.54
CA PRO A 31 11.21 -21.41 -26.76
C PRO A 31 10.65 -20.00 -27.00
N PRO A 32 10.54 -19.16 -25.95
CA PRO A 32 10.24 -17.74 -26.11
C PRO A 32 11.43 -17.01 -26.74
N ASN A 33 11.16 -15.96 -27.50
CA ASN A 33 12.20 -15.05 -27.97
C ASN A 33 12.66 -14.10 -26.85
N ALA A 34 13.59 -13.17 -27.14
CA ALA A 34 14.15 -12.27 -26.13
C ALA A 34 13.12 -11.35 -25.47
N VAL A 35 12.20 -10.79 -26.25
CA VAL A 35 11.14 -9.89 -25.76
C VAL A 35 10.14 -10.68 -24.94
N GLU A 36 9.68 -11.81 -25.46
CA GLU A 36 8.74 -12.71 -24.79
C GLU A 36 9.28 -13.23 -23.45
N LEU A 37 10.57 -13.57 -23.40
CA LEU A 37 11.23 -14.02 -22.17
C LEU A 37 11.28 -12.90 -21.12
N GLY A 38 11.54 -11.67 -21.53
CA GLY A 38 11.49 -10.51 -20.63
C GLY A 38 10.10 -10.23 -20.10
N MET A 39 9.10 -10.24 -20.99
CA MET A 39 7.69 -10.05 -20.64
C MET A 39 7.19 -11.13 -19.65
N LEU A 40 7.50 -12.40 -19.91
CA LEU A 40 7.15 -13.49 -19.00
C LEU A 40 7.93 -13.42 -17.69
N GLY A 41 9.22 -13.10 -17.74
CA GLY A 41 10.05 -13.03 -16.55
C GLY A 41 9.58 -11.97 -15.56
N VAL A 42 9.24 -10.77 -16.04
CA VAL A 42 8.74 -9.71 -15.16
C VAL A 42 7.35 -10.04 -14.60
N LEU A 43 6.43 -10.60 -15.40
CA LEU A 43 5.09 -10.94 -14.92
C LEU A 43 5.05 -12.18 -14.02
N TRP A 44 6.01 -13.10 -14.16
CA TRP A 44 6.15 -14.26 -13.28
C TRP A 44 7.06 -14.00 -12.07
N SER A 45 7.59 -12.78 -11.93
CA SER A 45 8.28 -12.34 -10.72
C SER A 45 7.34 -12.41 -9.50
N GLU A 46 7.90 -12.45 -8.29
CA GLU A 46 7.06 -12.49 -7.08
C GLU A 46 6.21 -11.22 -6.97
N HIS A 47 6.80 -10.06 -7.31
CA HIS A 47 6.14 -8.76 -7.24
C HIS A 47 4.85 -8.67 -8.08
N CYS A 48 4.85 -9.24 -9.29
CA CYS A 48 3.67 -9.20 -10.18
C CYS A 48 2.73 -10.40 -9.99
N SER A 49 3.28 -11.61 -9.81
CA SER A 49 2.47 -12.84 -9.81
C SER A 49 1.92 -13.23 -8.45
N TYR A 50 2.52 -12.72 -7.36
CA TYR A 50 2.20 -13.11 -5.99
C TYR A 50 2.28 -14.63 -5.79
N LYS A 51 3.13 -15.34 -6.56
CA LYS A 51 3.11 -16.81 -6.65
C LYS A 51 3.32 -17.53 -5.32
N SER A 52 3.93 -16.90 -4.31
CA SER A 52 4.09 -17.44 -2.96
C SER A 52 2.94 -17.08 -2.01
N SER A 53 2.24 -15.97 -2.23
CA SER A 53 1.21 -15.45 -1.31
C SER A 53 -0.23 -15.61 -1.83
N LYS A 54 -0.46 -15.65 -3.16
CA LYS A 54 -1.78 -15.68 -3.83
C LYS A 54 -2.70 -16.78 -3.29
N ALA A 55 -2.16 -17.94 -2.94
CA ALA A 55 -2.94 -19.03 -2.35
C ALA A 55 -3.44 -18.71 -0.93
N LEU A 56 -2.62 -18.04 -0.12
CA LEU A 56 -2.94 -17.65 1.25
C LEU A 56 -3.91 -16.46 1.28
N LEU A 57 -3.72 -15.48 0.39
CA LEU A 57 -4.57 -14.27 0.30
C LEU A 57 -6.05 -14.58 0.06
N ARG A 58 -6.37 -15.72 -0.58
CA ARG A 58 -7.76 -16.20 -0.75
C ARG A 58 -8.50 -16.48 0.56
N ARG A 59 -7.79 -16.55 1.70
CA ARG A 59 -8.37 -16.74 3.05
C ARG A 59 -8.91 -15.43 3.65
N LEU A 60 -8.53 -14.29 3.09
CA LEU A 60 -8.94 -12.97 3.56
C LEU A 60 -10.44 -12.73 3.22
N PRO A 61 -11.23 -12.15 4.14
CA PRO A 61 -12.62 -11.81 3.87
C PRO A 61 -12.70 -10.57 2.96
N SER A 62 -13.15 -10.73 1.72
CA SER A 62 -13.20 -9.63 0.73
C SER A 62 -14.61 -9.18 0.34
N THR A 63 -15.63 -9.72 1.00
CA THR A 63 -17.05 -9.43 0.72
C THR A 63 -17.70 -8.74 1.91
N GLY A 64 -18.57 -7.77 1.64
CA GLY A 64 -19.39 -7.11 2.65
C GLY A 64 -20.38 -6.15 2.00
N ASP A 65 -21.36 -5.68 2.76
CA ASP A 65 -22.50 -4.89 2.23
C ASP A 65 -22.06 -3.59 1.55
N ALA A 66 -20.99 -2.96 2.04
CA ALA A 66 -20.47 -1.73 1.48
C ALA A 66 -19.52 -1.94 0.29
N VAL A 67 -19.12 -3.18 -0.03
CA VAL A 67 -18.08 -3.43 -1.05
C VAL A 67 -18.66 -3.28 -2.46
N LEU A 68 -18.17 -2.28 -3.19
CA LEU A 68 -18.49 -2.05 -4.60
C LEU A 68 -17.48 -2.74 -5.52
N GLN A 69 -16.22 -2.81 -5.08
CA GLN A 69 -15.12 -3.47 -5.77
C GLN A 69 -14.15 -4.05 -4.73
N GLY A 70 -13.96 -5.38 -4.75
CA GLY A 70 -12.94 -6.07 -3.96
C GLY A 70 -11.63 -6.27 -4.75
N PRO A 71 -10.74 -7.16 -4.28
CA PRO A 71 -9.45 -7.41 -4.93
C PRO A 71 -9.59 -7.85 -6.39
N GLY A 72 -8.70 -7.36 -7.27
CA GLY A 72 -8.63 -7.72 -8.69
C GLY A 72 -8.67 -6.55 -9.69
N GLU A 73 -9.04 -5.35 -9.21
CA GLU A 73 -8.84 -4.09 -9.92
C GLU A 73 -7.68 -3.31 -9.28
N ASN A 74 -7.33 -2.15 -9.82
CA ASN A 74 -6.15 -1.38 -9.37
C ASN A 74 -6.29 -0.89 -7.92
N ALA A 75 -7.51 -0.67 -7.43
CA ALA A 75 -7.79 -0.34 -6.04
C ALA A 75 -9.16 -0.89 -5.60
N GLY A 76 -9.37 -0.99 -4.28
CA GLY A 76 -10.63 -1.40 -3.69
C GLY A 76 -11.61 -0.24 -3.59
N ALA A 77 -12.91 -0.51 -3.67
CA ALA A 77 -13.95 0.52 -3.58
C ALA A 77 -15.10 0.11 -2.66
N VAL A 78 -15.55 1.05 -1.82
CA VAL A 78 -16.71 0.86 -0.93
C VAL A 78 -17.66 2.04 -0.96
N GLU A 79 -18.95 1.77 -0.79
CA GLU A 79 -19.97 2.80 -0.61
C GLU A 79 -19.84 3.43 0.80
N ILE A 80 -19.78 4.75 0.84
CA ILE A 80 -19.54 5.53 2.06
C ILE A 80 -20.72 6.45 2.42
N GLY A 81 -21.84 6.29 1.73
CA GLY A 81 -23.05 7.08 1.89
C GLY A 81 -23.75 7.30 0.56
N PRO A 82 -24.93 7.93 0.55
CA PRO A 82 -25.82 7.95 -0.62
C PRO A 82 -25.14 8.44 -1.91
N GLY A 83 -24.85 7.49 -2.80
CA GLY A 83 -24.26 7.74 -4.13
C GLY A 83 -22.78 8.12 -4.12
N TRP A 84 -22.06 7.94 -3.01
CA TRP A 84 -20.62 8.20 -2.90
C TRP A 84 -19.85 6.91 -2.60
N ALA A 85 -18.70 6.77 -3.25
CA ALA A 85 -17.74 5.70 -3.01
C ALA A 85 -16.38 6.27 -2.61
N ALA A 86 -15.71 5.58 -1.69
CA ALA A 86 -14.27 5.73 -1.47
C ALA A 86 -13.53 4.64 -2.24
N VAL A 87 -12.49 5.05 -2.97
CA VAL A 87 -11.53 4.15 -3.61
C VAL A 87 -10.20 4.30 -2.88
N PHE A 88 -9.59 3.20 -2.47
CA PHE A 88 -8.34 3.27 -1.73
C PHE A 88 -7.50 2.00 -1.89
N LYS A 89 -6.19 2.16 -1.69
CA LYS A 89 -5.20 1.09 -1.69
C LYS A 89 -3.97 1.57 -0.93
N ILE A 90 -3.19 0.62 -0.42
CA ILE A 90 -1.84 0.84 0.10
C ILE A 90 -0.84 0.01 -0.70
N GLU A 91 0.31 0.60 -1.01
CA GLU A 91 1.41 -0.04 -1.71
C GLU A 91 2.74 0.16 -0.98
N SER A 92 3.77 -0.60 -1.38
CA SER A 92 5.12 -0.51 -0.83
C SER A 92 6.12 -0.11 -1.90
N HIS A 93 7.13 0.68 -1.53
CA HIS A 93 8.28 0.99 -2.39
C HIS A 93 9.61 0.82 -1.62
N ASN A 94 9.76 -0.33 -0.97
CA ASN A 94 10.83 -0.62 0.00
C ASN A 94 12.22 -0.64 -0.65
N HIS A 95 12.48 -1.57 -1.59
CA HIS A 95 13.80 -1.73 -2.21
C HIS A 95 14.28 -0.47 -2.95
N PRO A 96 13.44 0.24 -3.75
CA PRO A 96 13.84 1.51 -4.35
C PRO A 96 14.22 2.56 -3.30
N SER A 97 13.43 2.67 -2.22
CA SER A 97 13.69 3.63 -1.13
C SER A 97 14.91 3.28 -0.27
N ALA A 98 15.31 2.01 -0.22
CA ALA A 98 16.55 1.59 0.42
C ALA A 98 17.79 2.10 -0.35
N ILE A 99 17.70 2.13 -1.68
CA ILE A 99 18.80 2.54 -2.59
C ILE A 99 18.85 4.07 -2.78
N GLU A 100 17.71 4.68 -3.11
CA GLU A 100 17.52 6.10 -3.35
C GLU A 100 16.25 6.55 -2.61
N PRO A 101 16.39 7.07 -1.37
CA PRO A 101 15.25 7.32 -0.49
C PRO A 101 14.24 8.35 -1.00
N TYR A 102 14.68 9.40 -1.69
CA TYR A 102 13.80 10.48 -2.13
C TYR A 102 12.94 10.02 -3.30
N GLN A 103 13.58 9.49 -4.33
CA GLN A 103 12.96 9.06 -5.56
C GLN A 103 12.14 7.78 -5.35
N GLY A 104 12.65 6.84 -4.55
CA GLY A 104 11.90 5.67 -4.14
C GLY A 104 10.57 6.04 -3.48
N ALA A 105 10.59 6.97 -2.52
CA ALA A 105 9.36 7.38 -1.85
C ALA A 105 8.43 8.21 -2.76
N ALA A 106 8.99 9.14 -3.55
CA ALA A 106 8.23 9.99 -4.46
C ALA A 106 7.49 9.19 -5.53
N THR A 107 8.16 8.23 -6.17
CA THR A 107 7.55 7.34 -7.18
C THR A 107 6.55 6.37 -6.57
N GLY A 108 6.75 5.92 -5.32
CA GLY A 108 5.75 5.17 -4.57
C GLY A 108 4.45 5.96 -4.34
N VAL A 109 4.56 7.27 -4.05
CA VAL A 109 3.38 8.16 -3.96
C VAL A 109 2.70 8.35 -5.31
N GLY A 110 3.46 8.56 -6.39
CA GLY A 110 2.89 8.66 -7.74
C GLY A 110 2.16 7.39 -8.18
N GLY A 111 2.74 6.21 -7.94
CA GLY A 111 2.11 4.92 -8.25
C GLY A 111 0.74 4.76 -7.61
N ILE A 112 0.67 4.93 -6.28
CA ILE A 112 -0.59 4.74 -5.55
C ILE A 112 -1.67 5.78 -5.89
N ILE A 113 -1.26 6.97 -6.34
CA ILE A 113 -2.20 7.98 -6.87
C ILE A 113 -2.81 7.51 -8.19
N ARG A 114 -1.99 6.96 -9.10
CA ARG A 114 -2.47 6.46 -10.40
C ARG A 114 -3.43 5.29 -10.28
N ASP A 115 -3.22 4.39 -9.31
CA ASP A 115 -4.17 3.31 -8.99
C ASP A 115 -5.58 3.85 -8.72
N VAL A 116 -5.68 4.92 -7.91
CA VAL A 116 -6.95 5.56 -7.54
C VAL A 116 -7.56 6.31 -8.73
N ILE A 117 -6.72 7.00 -9.52
CA ILE A 117 -7.16 7.70 -10.74
C ILE A 117 -7.73 6.71 -11.76
N ALA A 118 -7.15 5.51 -11.91
CA ALA A 118 -7.60 4.49 -12.85
C ALA A 118 -9.04 4.02 -12.58
N MET A 119 -9.48 4.10 -11.32
CA MET A 119 -10.86 3.79 -10.91
C MET A 119 -11.82 4.97 -11.14
N GLY A 120 -11.37 6.07 -11.75
CA GLY A 120 -12.15 7.29 -11.96
C GLY A 120 -12.34 8.11 -10.69
N ALA A 121 -11.63 7.78 -9.61
CA ALA A 121 -11.75 8.48 -8.34
C ALA A 121 -10.73 9.62 -8.24
N ARG A 122 -11.17 10.75 -7.69
CA ARG A 122 -10.29 11.87 -7.40
C ARG A 122 -9.57 11.60 -6.08
N PRO A 123 -8.23 11.48 -6.06
CA PRO A 123 -7.46 11.41 -4.82
C PRO A 123 -7.75 12.61 -3.91
N ILE A 124 -7.99 12.35 -2.63
CA ILE A 124 -8.27 13.38 -1.62
C ILE A 124 -7.29 13.37 -0.45
N ALA A 125 -6.57 12.26 -0.24
CA ALA A 125 -5.67 12.10 0.89
C ALA A 125 -4.62 11.01 0.64
N LEU A 126 -3.45 11.21 1.24
CA LEU A 126 -2.37 10.25 1.36
C LEU A 126 -2.12 9.91 2.82
N LEU A 127 -1.64 8.70 3.08
CA LEU A 127 -1.05 8.30 4.36
C LEU A 127 0.24 7.53 4.13
N ASP A 128 1.21 7.67 5.03
CA ASP A 128 2.51 7.00 4.95
C ASP A 128 2.76 6.09 6.16
N SER A 129 3.04 4.80 5.92
CA SER A 129 3.55 3.90 6.94
C SER A 129 5.04 3.65 6.72
N LEU A 130 5.85 4.11 7.65
CA LEU A 130 7.31 4.16 7.52
C LEU A 130 7.99 3.33 8.62
N ARG A 131 9.03 2.58 8.26
CA ARG A 131 9.89 1.83 9.20
C ARG A 131 11.35 2.02 8.85
N PHE A 132 12.18 2.38 9.84
CA PHE A 132 13.62 2.61 9.66
C PHE A 132 14.45 2.00 10.78
N GLY A 133 15.76 1.86 10.55
CA GLY A 133 16.71 1.60 11.64
C GLY A 133 16.85 2.76 12.62
N PRO A 134 17.50 2.56 13.77
CA PRO A 134 17.65 3.61 14.79
C PRO A 134 18.34 4.88 14.29
N LEU A 135 17.91 6.03 14.81
CA LEU A 135 18.59 7.31 14.60
C LEU A 135 19.85 7.40 15.49
N PRO A 136 20.94 8.06 15.02
CA PRO A 136 21.04 8.84 13.79
C PRO A 136 21.46 8.04 12.54
N ALA A 137 21.70 6.72 12.66
CA ALA A 137 22.26 5.91 11.57
C ALA A 137 21.35 5.91 10.32
N SER A 138 20.03 5.78 10.50
CA SER A 138 19.07 5.81 9.39
C SER A 138 18.55 7.21 9.04
N ARG A 139 19.24 8.29 9.46
CA ARG A 139 18.81 9.67 9.19
C ARG A 139 18.69 9.96 7.70
N HIS A 140 19.60 9.46 6.88
CA HIS A 140 19.57 9.69 5.43
C HIS A 140 18.30 9.12 4.79
N HIS A 141 17.95 7.86 5.10
CA HIS A 141 16.72 7.23 4.65
C HIS A 141 15.49 7.96 5.16
N PHE A 142 15.42 8.23 6.47
CA PHE A 142 14.29 8.93 7.07
C PHE A 142 14.05 10.32 6.45
N GLU A 143 15.08 11.15 6.37
CA GLU A 143 14.94 12.51 5.84
C GLU A 143 14.67 12.52 4.34
N GLY A 144 15.27 11.60 3.58
CA GLY A 144 15.07 11.46 2.14
C GLY A 144 13.65 10.99 1.80
N VAL A 145 13.14 9.96 2.47
CA VAL A 145 11.77 9.45 2.27
C VAL A 145 10.74 10.52 2.59
N VAL A 146 10.83 11.17 3.76
CA VAL A 146 9.91 12.25 4.14
C VAL A 146 9.98 13.40 3.12
N ALA A 147 11.17 13.75 2.63
CA ALA A 147 11.30 14.78 1.59
C ALA A 147 10.70 14.35 0.25
N GLY A 148 10.81 13.07 -0.13
CA GLY A 148 10.22 12.51 -1.34
C GLY A 148 8.69 12.51 -1.32
N ILE A 149 8.10 12.01 -0.22
CA ILE A 149 6.64 11.99 -0.02
C ILE A 149 6.07 13.40 -0.06
N GLY A 150 6.65 14.32 0.73
CA GLY A 150 6.23 15.72 0.74
C GLY A 150 6.48 16.40 -0.61
N GLY A 151 7.60 16.09 -1.27
CA GLY A 151 7.92 16.62 -2.59
C GLY A 151 6.86 16.28 -3.64
N TYR A 152 6.41 15.03 -3.67
CA TYR A 152 5.40 14.58 -4.63
C TYR A 152 3.99 15.07 -4.25
N GLY A 153 3.52 14.74 -3.04
CA GLY A 153 2.17 15.05 -2.56
C GLY A 153 1.85 16.55 -2.56
N ASN A 154 2.81 17.39 -2.13
CA ASN A 154 2.60 18.83 -2.14
C ASN A 154 2.52 19.41 -3.55
N CYS A 155 3.34 18.92 -4.49
CA CYS A 155 3.36 19.44 -5.86
C CYS A 155 2.10 19.08 -6.64
N ILE A 156 1.59 17.86 -6.48
CA ILE A 156 0.33 17.44 -7.09
C ILE A 156 -0.91 18.02 -6.37
N GLY A 157 -0.73 18.49 -5.13
CA GLY A 157 -1.78 19.08 -4.33
C GLY A 157 -2.74 18.04 -3.75
N ILE A 158 -2.18 16.93 -3.24
CA ILE A 158 -2.93 15.92 -2.47
C ILE A 158 -2.32 15.87 -1.06
N PRO A 159 -3.11 16.13 -0.01
CA PRO A 159 -2.57 16.25 1.34
C PRO A 159 -2.17 14.88 1.92
N THR A 160 -1.04 14.80 2.62
CA THR A 160 -0.69 13.66 3.47
C THR A 160 -1.21 13.91 4.87
N VAL A 161 -2.28 13.21 5.24
CA VAL A 161 -3.14 13.55 6.39
C VAL A 161 -2.95 12.65 7.60
N GLY A 162 -2.25 11.53 7.45
CA GLY A 162 -2.00 10.57 8.51
C GLY A 162 -0.86 9.64 8.12
N GLY A 163 -0.57 8.68 8.99
CA GLY A 163 0.56 7.77 8.79
C GLY A 163 1.10 7.27 10.12
N GLU A 164 2.03 6.33 10.04
CA GLU A 164 2.73 5.77 11.21
C GLU A 164 4.24 5.68 10.95
N LEU A 165 5.02 5.74 12.02
CA LEU A 165 6.49 5.75 11.97
C LEU A 165 7.06 4.95 13.13
N TYR A 166 7.88 3.95 12.83
CA TYR A 166 8.68 3.25 13.82
C TYR A 166 10.15 3.16 13.43
N PHE A 167 10.98 3.09 14.46
CA PHE A 167 12.41 2.86 14.43
C PHE A 167 12.73 1.57 15.21
N ASP A 168 13.34 0.60 14.55
CA ASP A 168 13.85 -0.63 15.18
C ASP A 168 15.04 -1.20 14.38
N GLU A 169 15.97 -1.88 15.05
CA GLU A 169 17.20 -2.39 14.46
C GLU A 169 16.97 -3.28 13.22
N CYS A 170 15.88 -4.05 13.18
CA CYS A 170 15.58 -4.95 12.06
C CYS A 170 15.32 -4.26 10.72
N TYR A 171 15.03 -2.95 10.72
CA TYR A 171 14.80 -2.16 9.51
C TYR A 171 16.02 -1.35 9.06
N ALA A 172 17.19 -1.56 9.66
CA ALA A 172 18.38 -0.77 9.37
C ALA A 172 18.86 -0.91 7.91
N GLN A 173 18.75 -2.12 7.34
CA GLN A 173 19.14 -2.40 5.95
C GLN A 173 17.95 -2.40 4.98
N ASN A 174 16.78 -2.78 5.48
CA ASN A 174 15.54 -2.87 4.70
C ASN A 174 14.51 -1.92 5.33
N PRO A 175 14.58 -0.60 5.03
CA PRO A 175 13.52 0.31 5.43
C PRO A 175 12.22 -0.03 4.70
N LEU A 176 11.08 0.17 5.38
CA LEU A 176 9.77 0.01 4.77
C LEU A 176 9.17 1.38 4.49
N VAL A 177 8.68 1.55 3.26
CA VAL A 177 8.06 2.78 2.79
C VAL A 177 6.77 2.40 2.09
N ASN A 178 5.66 2.55 2.82
CA ASN A 178 4.34 2.21 2.33
C ASN A 178 3.50 3.49 2.20
N ALA A 179 2.84 3.66 1.05
CA ALA A 179 1.99 4.80 0.76
C ALA A 179 0.57 4.33 0.51
N MET A 180 -0.40 4.95 1.18
CA MET A 180 -1.83 4.74 0.99
C MET A 180 -2.43 5.96 0.34
N CYS A 181 -3.33 5.76 -0.62
CA CYS A 181 -4.13 6.82 -1.22
C CYS A 181 -5.61 6.54 -1.04
N VAL A 182 -6.38 7.59 -0.74
CA VAL A 182 -7.84 7.57 -0.67
C VAL A 182 -8.39 8.58 -1.66
N GLY A 183 -9.29 8.15 -2.54
CA GLY A 183 -10.02 8.97 -3.48
C GLY A 183 -11.53 8.85 -3.34
N LEU A 184 -12.24 9.83 -3.90
CA LEU A 184 -13.70 9.88 -3.91
C LEU A 184 -14.24 9.83 -5.34
N VAL A 185 -15.32 9.09 -5.52
CA VAL A 185 -16.07 9.04 -6.77
C VAL A 185 -17.56 8.89 -6.50
N ARG A 186 -18.38 9.28 -7.48
CA ARG A 186 -19.80 8.94 -7.48
C ARG A 186 -19.95 7.48 -7.90
N VAL A 187 -20.84 6.73 -7.25
CA VAL A 187 -21.00 5.28 -7.50
C VAL A 187 -21.29 4.98 -8.97
N ASP A 188 -22.08 5.82 -9.64
CA ASP A 188 -22.43 5.72 -11.06
C ASP A 188 -21.30 6.09 -12.04
N ARG A 189 -20.15 6.54 -11.53
CA ARG A 189 -18.96 6.93 -12.31
C ARG A 189 -17.72 6.12 -11.97
N LEU A 190 -17.86 5.11 -11.11
CA LEU A 190 -16.75 4.21 -10.78
C LEU A 190 -16.32 3.46 -12.04
N MET A 191 -15.07 3.65 -12.45
CA MET A 191 -14.51 2.98 -13.61
C MET A 191 -13.99 1.58 -13.25
N ARG A 192 -13.91 0.72 -14.26
CA ARG A 192 -13.31 -0.61 -14.18
C ARG A 192 -12.32 -0.76 -15.31
N ALA A 193 -11.29 -1.57 -15.12
CA ALA A 193 -10.20 -1.68 -16.06
C ALA A 193 -10.33 -2.91 -16.97
N ARG A 194 -11.47 -3.00 -17.69
CA ARG A 194 -11.81 -4.14 -18.58
C ARG A 194 -11.75 -3.74 -20.06
N ALA A 195 -10.89 -4.39 -20.85
CA ALA A 195 -10.80 -4.16 -22.30
C ALA A 195 -11.96 -4.81 -23.08
N GLU A 196 -13.19 -4.37 -22.83
CA GLU A 196 -14.36 -4.86 -23.55
C GLU A 196 -14.47 -4.23 -24.96
N GLY A 197 -15.02 -4.98 -25.91
CA GLY A 197 -15.27 -4.53 -27.28
C GLY A 197 -14.07 -4.69 -28.22
N THR A 198 -14.08 -5.77 -29.00
CA THR A 198 -13.10 -6.03 -30.07
C THR A 198 -13.01 -4.86 -31.04
N GLY A 199 -11.78 -4.44 -31.35
CA GLY A 199 -11.48 -3.35 -32.27
C GLY A 199 -11.47 -1.95 -31.63
N ASN A 200 -11.76 -1.84 -30.32
CA ASN A 200 -11.51 -0.62 -29.55
C ASN A 200 -10.02 -0.29 -29.51
N SER A 201 -9.71 0.99 -29.46
CA SER A 201 -8.35 1.52 -29.57
C SER A 201 -7.65 1.49 -28.22
N LEU A 202 -6.39 1.06 -28.20
CA LEU A 202 -5.49 1.14 -27.06
C LEU A 202 -4.67 2.43 -27.18
N MET A 203 -4.81 3.31 -26.20
CA MET A 203 -4.19 4.63 -26.22
C MET A 203 -3.27 4.80 -25.01
N LEU A 204 -2.01 5.16 -25.25
CA LEU A 204 -1.06 5.53 -24.21
C LEU A 204 -1.11 7.03 -24.00
N VAL A 205 -1.25 7.46 -22.75
CA VAL A 205 -1.38 8.88 -22.38
C VAL A 205 -0.43 9.21 -21.22
N GLY A 206 0.01 10.48 -21.17
CA GLY A 206 0.93 10.96 -20.13
C GLY A 206 2.35 11.15 -20.65
N ALA A 207 3.34 10.75 -19.85
CA ALA A 207 4.75 10.95 -20.18
C ALA A 207 5.26 10.05 -21.32
N ASP A 208 6.32 10.50 -21.99
CA ASP A 208 7.02 9.71 -23.00
C ASP A 208 7.80 8.54 -22.37
N THR A 209 7.86 7.41 -23.09
CA THR A 209 8.55 6.20 -22.63
C THR A 209 10.08 6.35 -22.74
N GLY A 210 10.80 6.04 -21.65
CA GLY A 210 12.28 6.05 -21.57
C GLY A 210 12.83 4.71 -21.04
N ARG A 211 14.14 4.59 -20.87
CA ARG A 211 14.79 3.37 -20.32
C ARG A 211 14.78 3.36 -18.79
N ASP A 212 13.63 3.63 -18.19
CA ASP A 212 13.48 3.70 -16.74
C ASP A 212 13.09 2.36 -16.14
N GLY A 213 13.73 1.98 -15.04
CA GLY A 213 13.31 0.84 -14.21
C GLY A 213 13.18 -0.49 -14.95
N ILE A 214 13.87 -0.68 -16.08
CA ILE A 214 13.88 -1.98 -16.75
C ILE A 214 14.50 -2.98 -15.76
N HIS A 215 13.76 -4.05 -15.43
CA HIS A 215 14.03 -5.02 -14.36
C HIS A 215 13.72 -4.56 -12.91
N GLY A 216 12.97 -3.48 -12.70
CA GLY A 216 12.56 -2.99 -11.39
C GLY A 216 11.74 -4.00 -10.58
N ALA A 217 10.67 -4.55 -11.18
CA ALA A 217 9.87 -5.62 -10.55
C ALA A 217 10.67 -6.89 -10.23
N SER A 218 11.56 -7.30 -11.14
CA SER A 218 12.46 -8.43 -10.91
C SER A 218 13.42 -8.16 -9.75
N PHE A 219 13.89 -6.92 -9.61
CA PHE A 219 14.76 -6.48 -8.51
C PHE A 219 14.04 -6.49 -7.16
N ALA A 220 12.79 -6.05 -7.09
CA ALA A 220 11.96 -6.11 -5.88
C ALA A 220 11.63 -7.56 -5.42
N SER A 221 11.96 -8.55 -6.25
CA SER A 221 11.78 -9.99 -5.96
C SER A 221 13.08 -10.68 -5.51
N LEU A 222 14.15 -9.92 -5.21
CA LEU A 222 15.45 -10.42 -4.78
C LEU A 222 15.87 -9.77 -3.45
N GLU A 223 16.74 -10.45 -2.70
CA GLU A 223 17.37 -9.88 -1.49
C GLU A 223 18.35 -8.76 -1.85
N LEU A 224 18.53 -7.78 -0.96
CA LEU A 224 19.51 -6.71 -1.12
C LEU A 224 20.93 -7.21 -0.77
N ASP A 225 21.90 -6.82 -1.58
CA ASP A 225 23.33 -7.16 -1.42
C ASP A 225 24.25 -5.93 -1.59
N GLU A 226 25.57 -6.11 -1.40
CA GLU A 226 26.56 -5.02 -1.55
C GLU A 226 26.57 -4.40 -2.97
N SER A 227 26.23 -5.18 -4.00
CA SER A 227 26.19 -4.75 -5.41
C SER A 227 24.93 -3.94 -5.76
N SER A 228 23.91 -3.96 -4.90
CA SER A 228 22.62 -3.31 -5.14
C SER A 228 22.76 -1.78 -5.27
N SER A 229 23.78 -1.20 -4.64
CA SER A 229 24.12 0.23 -4.78
C SER A 229 24.51 0.65 -6.21
N GLU A 230 25.06 -0.25 -7.01
CA GLU A 230 25.41 -0.01 -8.42
C GLU A 230 24.16 0.18 -9.31
N ARG A 231 22.99 -0.20 -8.80
CA ARG A 231 21.69 -0.10 -9.49
C ARG A 231 20.95 1.21 -9.23
N ARG A 232 21.53 2.17 -8.49
CA ARG A 232 20.99 3.53 -8.31
C ARG A 232 20.44 4.19 -9.58
N PRO A 233 21.12 4.11 -10.75
CA PRO A 233 20.61 4.71 -11.98
C PRO A 233 19.29 4.11 -12.49
N ALA A 234 18.89 2.94 -12.00
CA ALA A 234 17.63 2.30 -12.35
C ALA A 234 16.44 2.80 -11.53
N VAL A 235 16.67 3.54 -10.42
CA VAL A 235 15.58 4.14 -9.64
C VAL A 235 15.00 5.31 -10.44
N GLN A 236 13.71 5.21 -10.72
CA GLN A 236 12.97 6.18 -11.52
C GLN A 236 12.87 7.54 -10.80
N VAL A 237 12.75 8.61 -11.58
CA VAL A 237 12.45 9.95 -11.08
C VAL A 237 11.01 10.29 -11.44
N GLY A 238 10.21 10.63 -10.43
CA GLY A 238 8.82 11.03 -10.64
C GLY A 238 8.67 12.51 -11.03
N ASN A 239 7.63 12.83 -11.79
CA ASN A 239 7.25 14.17 -12.19
C ASN A 239 5.82 14.54 -11.70
N PRO A 240 5.68 15.02 -10.46
CA PRO A 240 4.36 15.30 -9.88
C PRO A 240 3.60 16.41 -10.61
N PHE A 241 4.29 17.31 -11.32
CA PHE A 241 3.65 18.37 -12.11
C PHE A 241 2.95 17.80 -13.35
N LEU A 242 3.60 16.85 -14.04
CA LEU A 242 2.98 16.15 -15.16
C LEU A 242 1.85 15.25 -14.66
N GLU A 243 2.05 14.55 -13.54
CA GLU A 243 0.99 13.72 -12.95
C GLU A 243 -0.22 14.55 -12.52
N LYS A 244 -0.03 15.80 -12.09
CA LYS A 244 -1.15 16.72 -11.83
C LYS A 244 -1.98 16.96 -13.09
N CYS A 245 -1.35 17.26 -14.22
CA CYS A 245 -2.06 17.40 -15.49
C CYS A 245 -2.78 16.10 -15.86
N LEU A 246 -2.10 14.95 -15.67
CA LEU A 246 -2.65 13.63 -15.97
C LEU A 246 -3.89 13.32 -15.12
N LEU A 247 -3.84 13.62 -13.83
CA LEU A 247 -4.97 13.51 -12.91
C LEU A 247 -6.16 14.32 -13.42
N GLU A 248 -5.97 15.61 -13.72
CA GLU A 248 -7.09 16.44 -14.17
C GLU A 248 -7.65 15.99 -15.52
N ALA A 249 -6.79 15.57 -16.47
CA ALA A 249 -7.22 14.99 -17.74
C ALA A 249 -8.04 13.71 -17.54
N CYS A 250 -7.64 12.81 -16.63
CA CYS A 250 -8.41 11.61 -16.30
C CYS A 250 -9.74 11.94 -15.59
N MET A 251 -9.81 13.02 -14.82
CA MET A 251 -11.07 13.45 -14.21
C MET A 251 -12.05 14.01 -15.24
N ASP A 252 -11.55 14.73 -16.25
CA ASP A 252 -12.36 15.17 -17.41
C ASP A 252 -12.81 13.97 -18.27
N LEU A 253 -11.93 12.98 -18.45
CA LEU A 253 -12.21 11.74 -19.15
C LEU A 253 -13.44 11.01 -18.56
N ALA A 254 -13.57 11.03 -17.23
CA ALA A 254 -14.67 10.43 -16.50
C ALA A 254 -16.03 11.13 -16.69
N HIS A 255 -16.09 12.20 -17.46
CA HIS A 255 -17.33 12.85 -17.89
C HIS A 255 -17.78 12.45 -19.30
N THR A 256 -16.99 11.61 -19.97
CA THR A 256 -17.30 11.07 -21.30
C THR A 256 -17.68 9.60 -21.21
N ASP A 257 -18.47 9.12 -22.17
CA ASP A 257 -18.74 7.71 -22.40
C ASP A 257 -17.85 7.12 -23.52
N ALA A 258 -16.82 7.86 -23.96
CA ALA A 258 -15.87 7.43 -24.98
C ALA A 258 -14.89 6.36 -24.48
N VAL A 259 -14.72 6.25 -23.16
CA VAL A 259 -13.73 5.38 -22.53
C VAL A 259 -14.39 4.14 -21.96
N VAL A 260 -13.78 3.00 -22.27
CA VAL A 260 -14.19 1.68 -21.81
C VAL A 260 -13.45 1.31 -20.53
N ALA A 261 -12.15 1.60 -20.48
CA ALA A 261 -11.28 1.26 -19.37
C ALA A 261 -10.10 2.21 -19.25
N VAL A 262 -9.59 2.33 -18.03
CA VAL A 262 -8.36 3.05 -17.70
C VAL A 262 -7.51 2.13 -16.82
N GLN A 263 -6.22 2.02 -17.13
CA GLN A 263 -5.25 1.21 -16.40
C GLN A 263 -3.99 2.05 -16.18
N ASP A 264 -3.41 2.01 -14.99
CA ASP A 264 -2.13 2.65 -14.73
C ASP A 264 -0.98 1.87 -15.38
N LEU A 265 0.16 2.53 -15.58
CA LEU A 265 1.42 1.86 -15.90
C LEU A 265 2.35 1.96 -14.70
N GLY A 266 2.59 0.81 -14.06
CA GLY A 266 3.54 0.63 -12.97
C GLY A 266 4.62 -0.39 -13.32
N ALA A 267 4.83 -1.35 -12.42
CA ALA A 267 5.72 -2.48 -12.61
C ALA A 267 5.43 -3.22 -13.93
N ALA A 268 6.48 -3.59 -14.67
CA ALA A 268 6.38 -4.18 -16.02
C ALA A 268 5.76 -3.30 -17.13
N GLY A 269 5.38 -2.05 -16.85
CA GLY A 269 4.97 -1.06 -17.84
C GLY A 269 3.86 -1.52 -18.79
N LEU A 270 4.07 -1.35 -20.11
CA LEU A 270 3.09 -1.75 -21.13
C LEU A 270 2.78 -3.25 -21.08
N THR A 271 3.73 -4.08 -20.65
CA THR A 271 3.54 -5.53 -20.59
C THR A 271 2.44 -5.92 -19.61
N SER A 272 2.46 -5.43 -18.37
CA SER A 272 1.43 -5.70 -17.36
C SER A 272 0.13 -5.02 -17.71
N SER A 273 0.15 -3.70 -17.94
CA SER A 273 -1.09 -2.92 -18.11
C SER A 273 -1.95 -3.45 -19.25
N VAL A 274 -1.34 -3.84 -20.37
CA VAL A 274 -2.08 -4.38 -21.53
C VAL A 274 -2.54 -5.81 -21.25
N ALA A 275 -1.67 -6.66 -20.70
CA ALA A 275 -2.00 -8.05 -20.42
C ALA A 275 -3.12 -8.16 -19.37
N GLU A 276 -3.08 -7.36 -18.31
CA GLU A 276 -4.09 -7.33 -17.25
C GLU A 276 -5.42 -6.77 -17.76
N CYS A 277 -5.39 -5.66 -18.51
CA CYS A 277 -6.61 -5.06 -19.05
C CYS A 277 -7.33 -6.02 -20.02
N ALA A 278 -6.58 -6.73 -20.87
CA ALA A 278 -7.12 -7.79 -21.72
C ALA A 278 -7.53 -9.03 -20.92
N GLY A 279 -6.72 -9.49 -19.95
CA GLY A 279 -6.95 -10.71 -19.18
C GLY A 279 -8.17 -10.67 -18.26
N ARG A 280 -8.69 -9.49 -17.94
CA ARG A 280 -9.95 -9.31 -17.22
C ARG A 280 -11.20 -9.63 -18.07
N VAL A 281 -11.04 -9.77 -19.40
CA VAL A 281 -12.12 -10.12 -20.33
C VAL A 281 -11.83 -11.48 -20.98
N PRO A 282 -12.63 -12.53 -20.69
CA PRO A 282 -12.40 -13.85 -21.25
C PRO A 282 -12.33 -13.85 -22.79
N GLY A 283 -11.25 -14.37 -23.33
CA GLY A 283 -11.01 -14.46 -24.78
C GLY A 283 -10.50 -13.18 -25.45
N ALA A 284 -10.45 -12.05 -24.74
CA ALA A 284 -9.87 -10.83 -25.27
C ALA A 284 -8.35 -10.98 -25.46
N GLY A 285 -7.85 -10.33 -26.50
CA GLY A 285 -6.43 -10.15 -26.76
C GLY A 285 -6.13 -8.67 -26.99
N ALA A 286 -4.88 -8.39 -27.35
CA ALA A 286 -4.45 -7.04 -27.71
C ALA A 286 -3.38 -7.11 -28.79
N ARG A 287 -3.41 -6.14 -29.69
CA ARG A 287 -2.34 -5.89 -30.66
C ARG A 287 -1.77 -4.51 -30.41
N ILE A 288 -0.44 -4.42 -30.32
CA ILE A 288 0.28 -3.15 -30.14
C ILE A 288 1.36 -3.03 -31.20
N ASP A 289 1.51 -1.84 -31.76
CA ASP A 289 2.67 -1.43 -32.55
C ASP A 289 3.54 -0.48 -31.72
N ILE A 290 4.69 -0.98 -31.27
CA ILE A 290 5.60 -0.20 -30.42
C ILE A 290 6.17 1.01 -31.15
N SER A 291 6.17 1.04 -32.49
CA SER A 291 6.67 2.17 -33.27
C SER A 291 5.79 3.42 -33.11
N LEU A 292 4.55 3.24 -32.66
CA LEU A 292 3.60 4.30 -32.34
C LEU A 292 3.70 4.80 -30.89
N VAL A 293 4.44 4.10 -30.03
CA VAL A 293 4.65 4.50 -28.63
C VAL A 293 5.51 5.77 -28.59
N PRO A 294 5.07 6.85 -27.92
CA PRO A 294 5.90 8.04 -27.67
C PRO A 294 7.15 7.69 -26.86
N ARG A 295 8.32 8.13 -27.32
CA ARG A 295 9.63 7.82 -26.73
C ARG A 295 10.46 9.08 -26.55
N ARG A 296 11.08 9.23 -25.37
CA ARG A 296 12.02 10.34 -25.12
C ARG A 296 13.46 10.00 -25.51
N GLU A 297 13.78 8.71 -25.62
CA GLU A 297 15.11 8.21 -25.99
C GLU A 297 15.12 7.57 -27.38
N ARG A 298 16.18 7.84 -28.15
CA ARG A 298 16.39 7.21 -29.46
C ARG A 298 16.97 5.80 -29.31
N GLY A 299 16.65 4.93 -30.25
CA GLY A 299 17.22 3.57 -30.31
C GLY A 299 16.74 2.62 -29.22
N MET A 300 15.61 2.92 -28.57
CA MET A 300 14.94 1.96 -27.69
C MET A 300 14.49 0.74 -28.48
N THR A 301 14.87 -0.44 -28.00
CA THR A 301 14.51 -1.74 -28.58
C THR A 301 13.09 -2.12 -28.19
N PRO A 302 12.48 -3.13 -28.85
CA PRO A 302 11.20 -3.68 -28.39
C PRO A 302 11.19 -4.12 -26.94
N TYR A 303 12.31 -4.66 -26.47
CA TYR A 303 12.49 -5.05 -25.07
C TYR A 303 12.39 -3.84 -24.13
N ASP A 304 13.10 -2.75 -24.47
CA ASP A 304 13.11 -1.52 -23.67
C ASP A 304 11.71 -0.90 -23.58
N VAL A 305 10.97 -0.84 -24.70
CA VAL A 305 9.65 -0.20 -24.74
C VAL A 305 8.62 -0.98 -23.95
N MET A 306 8.59 -2.32 -24.09
CA MET A 306 7.59 -3.15 -23.43
C MET A 306 7.79 -3.26 -21.91
N LEU A 307 9.04 -3.13 -21.43
CA LEU A 307 9.40 -3.33 -20.02
C LEU A 307 9.78 -2.04 -19.29
N SER A 308 9.71 -0.90 -19.97
CA SER A 308 9.95 0.40 -19.35
C SER A 308 8.90 0.69 -18.27
N GLU A 309 9.39 1.07 -17.10
CA GLU A 309 8.60 1.50 -15.94
C GLU A 309 8.65 3.04 -15.78
N SER A 310 8.80 3.78 -16.89
CA SER A 310 8.67 5.24 -16.88
C SER A 310 7.36 5.67 -16.22
N GLN A 311 7.46 6.66 -15.34
CA GLN A 311 6.37 7.12 -14.49
C GLN A 311 5.34 7.98 -15.25
N GLU A 312 4.23 8.32 -14.58
CA GLU A 312 3.17 9.21 -15.07
C GLU A 312 2.58 8.82 -16.43
N ARG A 313 2.28 7.52 -16.61
CA ARG A 313 1.62 6.99 -17.81
C ARG A 313 0.35 6.22 -17.44
N MET A 314 -0.66 6.31 -18.31
CA MET A 314 -1.88 5.51 -18.22
C MET A 314 -2.18 4.89 -19.59
N LEU A 315 -2.80 3.70 -19.57
CA LEU A 315 -3.39 3.06 -20.73
C LEU A 315 -4.90 3.32 -20.71
N VAL A 316 -5.44 3.83 -21.80
CA VAL A 316 -6.88 4.10 -21.97
C VAL A 316 -7.41 3.25 -23.11
N VAL A 317 -8.47 2.49 -22.85
CA VAL A 317 -9.22 1.77 -23.89
C VAL A 317 -10.35 2.66 -24.37
N VAL A 318 -10.29 3.07 -25.63
CA VAL A 318 -11.20 4.05 -26.23
C VAL A 318 -12.13 3.37 -27.22
N GLN A 319 -13.41 3.73 -27.19
CA GLN A 319 -14.37 3.29 -28.20
C GLN A 319 -13.89 3.70 -29.60
N ARG A 320 -13.86 2.73 -30.52
CA ARG A 320 -13.36 2.95 -31.88
C ARG A 320 -14.10 4.12 -32.57
N GLY A 321 -13.34 5.04 -33.16
CA GLY A 321 -13.85 6.23 -33.85
C GLY A 321 -14.07 7.45 -32.95
N ARG A 322 -13.81 7.33 -31.63
CA ARG A 322 -13.88 8.43 -30.66
C ARG A 322 -12.51 8.85 -30.11
N GLU A 323 -11.42 8.41 -30.74
CA GLU A 323 -10.05 8.70 -30.32
C GLU A 323 -9.79 10.21 -30.29
N SER A 324 -10.25 10.95 -31.30
CA SER A 324 -10.08 12.41 -31.35
C SER A 324 -10.86 13.16 -30.27
N GLU A 325 -11.85 12.55 -29.63
CA GLU A 325 -12.52 13.12 -28.45
C GLU A 325 -11.60 13.05 -27.24
N VAL A 326 -10.99 11.89 -27.01
CA VAL A 326 -10.06 11.63 -25.92
C VAL A 326 -8.75 12.41 -26.10
N GLU A 327 -8.18 12.42 -27.31
CA GLU A 327 -6.97 13.20 -27.65
C GLU A 327 -7.12 14.68 -27.28
N ARG A 328 -8.29 15.27 -27.53
CA ARG A 328 -8.54 16.69 -27.23
C ARG A 328 -8.52 16.99 -25.74
N ILE A 329 -8.96 16.04 -24.90
CA ILE A 329 -8.91 16.18 -23.44
C ILE A 329 -7.44 16.25 -23.00
N PHE A 330 -6.62 15.27 -23.41
CA PHE A 330 -5.20 15.25 -23.05
C PHE A 330 -4.43 16.45 -23.63
N GLN A 331 -4.72 16.89 -24.85
CA GLN A 331 -4.15 18.11 -25.44
C GLN A 331 -4.50 19.37 -24.65
N THR A 332 -5.69 19.46 -24.05
CA THR A 332 -6.10 20.61 -23.22
C THR A 332 -5.23 20.74 -21.97
N TRP A 333 -4.68 19.63 -21.49
CA TRP A 333 -3.79 19.55 -20.34
C TRP A 333 -2.31 19.47 -20.72
N ASP A 334 -1.96 19.76 -21.98
CA ASP A 334 -0.60 19.70 -22.54
C ASP A 334 0.06 18.31 -22.40
N LEU A 335 -0.72 17.24 -22.51
CA LEU A 335 -0.25 15.86 -22.39
C LEU A 335 -0.13 15.15 -23.74
N THR A 336 0.90 14.32 -23.87
CA THR A 336 1.05 13.40 -25.01
C THR A 336 -0.01 12.31 -24.91
N SER A 337 -0.56 11.96 -26.08
CA SER A 337 -1.57 10.92 -26.21
C SER A 337 -1.40 10.25 -27.57
N ALA A 338 -1.29 8.92 -27.61
CA ALA A 338 -1.05 8.17 -28.85
C ALA A 338 -1.84 6.87 -28.90
N VAL A 339 -2.52 6.60 -30.02
CA VAL A 339 -3.10 5.28 -30.29
C VAL A 339 -1.97 4.32 -30.65
N ILE A 340 -1.75 3.32 -29.82
CA ILE A 340 -0.64 2.36 -29.94
C ILE A 340 -1.10 0.99 -30.41
N GLY A 341 -2.41 0.74 -30.47
CA GLY A 341 -2.92 -0.59 -30.73
C GLY A 341 -4.43 -0.72 -30.67
N ASP A 342 -4.90 -1.96 -30.65
CA ASP A 342 -6.33 -2.29 -30.60
C ASP A 342 -6.60 -3.58 -29.81
N VAL A 343 -7.80 -3.68 -29.25
CA VAL A 343 -8.31 -4.88 -28.57
C VAL A 343 -8.67 -5.94 -29.62
N THR A 344 -8.20 -7.17 -29.43
CA THR A 344 -8.50 -8.33 -30.28
C THR A 344 -9.36 -9.36 -29.53
N ASP A 345 -9.81 -10.40 -30.21
CA ASP A 345 -10.62 -11.51 -29.66
C ASP A 345 -9.95 -12.88 -29.84
N ASP A 346 -8.64 -12.88 -30.09
CA ASP A 346 -7.85 -14.09 -30.33
C ASP A 346 -7.12 -14.59 -29.07
N GLY A 347 -7.32 -13.95 -27.91
CA GLY A 347 -6.70 -14.35 -26.64
C GLY A 347 -5.19 -14.15 -26.56
N HIS A 348 -4.58 -13.35 -27.45
CA HIS A 348 -3.14 -13.14 -27.50
C HIS A 348 -2.77 -11.66 -27.37
N LEU A 349 -1.67 -11.39 -26.66
CA LEU A 349 -0.94 -10.13 -26.80
C LEU A 349 0.05 -10.28 -27.96
N THR A 350 -0.15 -9.52 -29.03
CA THR A 350 0.74 -9.46 -30.19
C THR A 350 1.41 -8.10 -30.28
N VAL A 351 2.74 -8.11 -30.29
CA VAL A 351 3.56 -6.90 -30.34
C VAL A 351 4.25 -6.84 -31.70
N PHE A 352 4.07 -5.72 -32.40
CA PHE A 352 4.71 -5.38 -33.66
C PHE A 352 5.69 -4.24 -33.45
N ASP A 353 6.81 -4.26 -34.18
CA ASP A 353 7.60 -3.08 -34.50
C ASP A 353 7.39 -2.80 -35.99
N GLN A 354 6.49 -1.87 -36.30
CA GLN A 354 5.97 -1.66 -37.65
C GLN A 354 5.35 -2.95 -38.23
N THR A 355 5.99 -3.57 -39.23
CA THR A 355 5.51 -4.82 -39.85
C THR A 355 6.05 -6.08 -39.17
N ASP A 356 7.08 -5.96 -38.33
CA ASP A 356 7.77 -7.10 -37.76
C ASP A 356 7.10 -7.53 -36.45
N MET A 357 6.56 -8.75 -36.41
CA MET A 357 6.01 -9.31 -35.17
C MET A 357 7.15 -9.72 -34.24
N VAL A 358 7.33 -8.96 -33.16
CA VAL A 358 8.44 -9.12 -32.21
C VAL A 358 8.07 -9.97 -30.98
N ALA A 359 6.78 -10.09 -30.65
CA ALA A 359 6.29 -11.00 -29.62
C ALA A 359 4.84 -11.44 -29.87
N ARG A 360 4.51 -12.68 -29.52
CA ARG A 360 3.11 -13.14 -29.48
C ARG A 360 2.92 -14.18 -28.37
N LEU A 361 2.19 -13.79 -27.33
CA LEU A 361 1.97 -14.62 -26.13
C LEU A 361 0.47 -14.73 -25.81
N PRO A 362 -0.01 -15.89 -25.34
CA PRO A 362 -1.36 -16.01 -24.80
C PRO A 362 -1.53 -15.10 -23.58
N ILE A 363 -2.66 -14.39 -23.48
CA ILE A 363 -2.96 -13.51 -22.35
C ILE A 363 -2.99 -14.29 -21.03
N ASP A 364 -3.65 -15.44 -20.99
CA ASP A 364 -3.72 -16.29 -19.80
C ASP A 364 -2.34 -16.74 -19.30
N LEU A 365 -1.36 -16.86 -20.19
CA LEU A 365 0.02 -17.20 -19.81
C LEU A 365 0.72 -16.05 -19.08
N LEU A 366 0.41 -14.81 -19.49
CA LEU A 366 0.96 -13.59 -18.91
C LEU A 366 0.33 -13.29 -17.53
N THR A 367 -0.98 -13.53 -17.38
CA THR A 367 -1.73 -13.13 -16.17
C THR A 367 -1.90 -14.24 -15.12
N GLU A 368 -2.20 -15.46 -15.54
CA GLU A 368 -2.49 -16.61 -14.66
C GLU A 368 -1.54 -17.80 -14.91
N GLY A 369 -0.52 -17.60 -15.74
CA GLY A 369 0.39 -18.66 -16.16
C GLY A 369 1.43 -19.04 -15.12
N ALA A 370 1.78 -18.14 -14.21
CA ALA A 370 2.81 -18.36 -13.20
C ALA A 370 2.41 -19.52 -12.26
N PRO A 371 3.29 -20.53 -12.06
CA PRO A 371 2.98 -21.64 -11.17
C PRO A 371 2.94 -21.15 -9.71
N LEU A 372 1.84 -21.45 -9.01
CA LEU A 372 1.76 -21.22 -7.58
C LEU A 372 2.81 -22.05 -6.84
N ARG A 373 3.53 -21.40 -5.93
CA ARG A 373 4.50 -22.06 -5.07
C ARG A 373 3.78 -22.67 -3.88
N ARG A 374 4.05 -23.96 -3.63
CA ARG A 374 3.53 -24.68 -2.46
C ARG A 374 4.66 -24.84 -1.46
N LEU A 375 4.93 -23.79 -0.71
CA LEU A 375 5.92 -23.80 0.36
C LEU A 375 5.29 -24.40 1.63
N THR A 376 6.12 -24.87 2.55
CA THR A 376 5.69 -25.42 3.84
C THR A 376 6.35 -24.63 4.95
N GLY A 377 5.55 -23.96 5.76
CA GLY A 377 6.03 -23.20 6.90
C GLY A 377 6.44 -24.12 8.05
N THR A 378 7.48 -23.73 8.78
CA THR A 378 7.84 -24.36 10.06
C THR A 378 7.80 -23.31 11.15
N SER A 379 7.14 -23.60 12.27
CA SER A 379 7.14 -22.67 13.40
C SER A 379 8.57 -22.51 13.92
N PRO A 380 9.08 -21.28 14.09
CA PRO A 380 10.37 -21.06 14.72
C PRO A 380 10.33 -21.45 16.20
N ALA A 381 11.49 -21.41 16.86
CA ALA A 381 11.55 -21.43 18.31
C ALA A 381 10.72 -20.26 18.88
N PRO A 382 10.00 -20.49 20.00
CA PRO A 382 9.20 -19.43 20.62
C PRO A 382 10.10 -18.27 21.06
N PRO A 383 9.58 -17.02 21.05
CA PRO A 383 10.34 -15.87 21.51
C PRO A 383 10.73 -15.99 23.00
N PRO A 384 11.74 -15.24 23.46
CA PRO A 384 12.15 -15.24 24.86
C PRO A 384 10.97 -14.97 25.80
N SER A 385 10.82 -15.78 26.85
CA SER A 385 9.78 -15.58 27.86
C SER A 385 10.07 -14.34 28.71
N LEU A 386 9.03 -13.58 29.02
CA LEU A 386 9.12 -12.44 29.93
C LEU A 386 8.75 -12.89 31.35
N HIS A 387 9.70 -12.76 32.28
CA HIS A 387 9.48 -12.98 33.71
C HIS A 387 9.39 -11.61 34.41
N LEU A 388 8.17 -11.12 34.62
CA LEU A 388 7.94 -9.76 35.15
C LEU A 388 8.61 -9.53 36.51
N ASP A 389 8.58 -10.54 37.39
CA ASP A 389 9.21 -10.47 38.72
C ASP A 389 10.75 -10.36 38.67
N SER A 390 11.36 -10.62 37.50
CA SER A 390 12.80 -10.46 37.29
C SER A 390 13.19 -9.06 36.79
N LEU A 391 12.22 -8.23 36.39
CA LEU A 391 12.49 -6.86 35.99
C LEU A 391 12.85 -6.03 37.22
N PRO A 392 13.83 -5.09 37.10
CA PRO A 392 14.10 -4.13 38.15
C PRO A 392 12.82 -3.38 38.56
N PRO A 393 12.57 -3.17 39.85
CA PRO A 393 11.43 -2.38 40.30
C PRO A 393 11.41 -0.99 39.66
N LEU A 394 10.22 -0.52 39.27
CA LEU A 394 10.05 0.84 38.75
C LEU A 394 10.42 1.87 39.83
N ALA A 395 11.57 2.52 39.66
CA ALA A 395 12.08 3.47 40.66
C ALA A 395 11.38 4.84 40.58
N ASP A 396 11.11 5.33 39.37
CA ASP A 396 10.49 6.64 39.12
C ASP A 396 9.63 6.58 37.86
N ALA A 397 8.31 6.42 38.06
CA ALA A 397 7.33 6.37 36.97
C ALA A 397 7.29 7.66 36.13
N GLY A 398 7.55 8.82 36.74
CA GLY A 398 7.56 10.11 36.05
C GLY A 398 8.73 10.20 35.08
N GLN A 399 9.91 9.77 35.50
CA GLN A 399 11.08 9.73 34.63
C GLN A 399 10.96 8.69 33.52
N SER A 400 10.37 7.51 33.79
CA SER A 400 10.09 6.53 32.74
C SER A 400 9.07 7.06 31.73
N LEU A 401 8.02 7.77 32.16
CA LEU A 401 7.09 8.44 31.24
C LEU A 401 7.79 9.49 30.35
N LEU A 402 8.68 10.30 30.91
CA LEU A 402 9.45 11.27 30.12
C LEU A 402 10.38 10.59 29.10
N ARG A 403 11.00 9.45 29.46
CA ARG A 403 11.81 8.66 28.52
C ARG A 403 10.96 8.03 27.42
N LEU A 404 9.78 7.50 27.75
CA LEU A 404 8.82 7.00 26.77
C LEU A 404 8.41 8.09 25.78
N LEU A 405 7.95 9.25 26.27
CA LEU A 405 7.55 10.39 25.41
C LEU A 405 8.72 10.93 24.56
N ALA A 406 9.97 10.72 24.98
CA ALA A 406 11.16 11.06 24.22
C ALA A 406 11.58 9.97 23.20
N SER A 407 11.01 8.77 23.27
CA SER A 407 11.31 7.69 22.32
C SER A 407 10.95 8.13 20.90
N PRO A 408 11.80 7.86 19.89
CA PRO A 408 11.47 8.09 18.48
C PRO A 408 10.18 7.39 18.02
N ASN A 409 9.70 6.36 18.71
CA ASN A 409 8.45 5.66 18.38
C ASN A 409 7.19 6.31 18.97
N LEU A 410 7.33 7.20 19.96
CA LEU A 410 6.21 7.86 20.64
C LEU A 410 6.22 9.39 20.52
N CYS A 411 7.36 9.99 20.19
CA CYS A 411 7.48 11.44 20.16
C CYS A 411 6.66 12.05 19.01
N SER A 412 6.28 13.33 19.18
CA SER A 412 5.42 14.04 18.24
C SER A 412 5.90 13.98 16.79
N ARG A 413 4.97 13.63 15.89
CA ARG A 413 5.18 13.61 14.43
C ARG A 413 5.07 14.98 13.76
N ARG A 414 4.80 16.04 14.53
CA ARG A 414 4.65 17.42 14.03
C ARG A 414 5.77 17.90 13.08
N PRO A 415 7.07 17.57 13.28
CA PRO A 415 8.11 17.97 12.34
C PRO A 415 7.95 17.39 10.93
N ILE A 416 7.33 16.21 10.79
CA ILE A 416 7.07 15.54 9.52
C ILE A 416 5.87 16.19 8.83
N PHE A 417 4.72 16.28 9.51
CA PHE A 417 3.50 16.91 8.96
C PHE A 417 3.60 18.42 8.71
N ARG A 418 4.70 19.07 9.13
CA ARG A 418 5.04 20.45 8.70
C ARG A 418 5.74 20.53 7.34
N ARG A 419 6.26 19.40 6.85
CA ARG A 419 6.81 19.27 5.50
C ARG A 419 5.75 18.81 4.51
N TYR A 420 4.74 18.10 4.99
CA TYR A 420 3.56 17.74 4.22
C TYR A 420 2.54 18.86 4.25
N ASP A 421 1.88 19.11 3.13
CA ASP A 421 0.57 19.71 3.18
C ASP A 421 -0.44 18.69 3.72
N HIS A 422 -1.32 19.13 4.62
CA HIS A 422 -2.41 18.33 5.17
C HIS A 422 -3.77 19.05 5.11
N MET A 423 -3.86 20.13 4.32
CA MET A 423 -5.01 21.06 4.29
C MET A 423 -5.51 21.39 2.88
N VAL A 424 -4.73 21.13 1.84
CA VAL A 424 -5.10 21.31 0.43
C VAL A 424 -6.39 20.57 0.15
N GLY A 425 -7.25 21.23 -0.63
CA GLY A 425 -8.62 20.82 -0.85
C GLY A 425 -9.60 21.34 0.20
N ASP A 426 -9.17 21.90 1.33
CA ASP A 426 -10.04 22.43 2.39
C ASP A 426 -11.11 21.41 2.82
N SER A 427 -10.66 20.16 3.02
CA SER A 427 -11.53 19.05 3.41
C SER A 427 -11.13 18.43 4.76
N THR A 428 -9.89 18.60 5.21
CA THR A 428 -9.42 18.08 6.49
C THR A 428 -10.15 18.75 7.66
N VAL A 429 -10.85 17.97 8.47
CA VAL A 429 -11.57 18.44 9.66
C VAL A 429 -11.04 17.86 10.97
N VAL A 430 -10.32 16.73 10.91
CA VAL A 430 -9.40 16.28 11.96
C VAL A 430 -8.01 16.17 11.32
N PRO A 431 -7.05 17.03 11.70
CA PRO A 431 -5.69 17.01 11.14
C PRO A 431 -4.85 15.87 11.74
N PRO A 432 -3.69 15.55 11.14
CA PRO A 432 -2.76 14.59 11.72
C PRO A 432 -2.31 14.97 13.14
N GLY A 433 -2.04 13.95 13.96
CA GLY A 433 -1.58 14.09 15.34
C GLY A 433 -2.56 13.61 16.41
N GLY A 434 -3.73 13.10 16.01
CA GLY A 434 -4.60 12.25 16.83
C GLY A 434 -4.71 10.84 16.25
N ASP A 435 -5.77 10.13 16.60
CA ASP A 435 -5.97 8.70 16.28
C ASP A 435 -6.14 8.42 14.78
N ALA A 436 -6.96 9.21 14.09
CA ALA A 436 -7.18 9.08 12.65
C ALA A 436 -7.48 10.44 12.02
N ALA A 437 -7.08 10.60 10.76
CA ALA A 437 -7.45 11.78 9.98
C ALA A 437 -8.91 11.69 9.57
N LEU A 438 -9.62 12.83 9.49
CA LEU A 438 -11.01 12.87 9.04
C LEU A 438 -11.22 13.99 8.03
N LEU A 439 -11.75 13.65 6.86
CA LEU A 439 -12.02 14.59 5.77
C LEU A 439 -13.53 14.68 5.50
N ARG A 440 -14.05 15.90 5.29
CA ARG A 440 -15.44 16.13 4.88
C ARG A 440 -15.64 15.88 3.38
N ILE A 441 -16.80 15.35 3.02
CA ILE A 441 -17.25 15.29 1.62
C ILE A 441 -18.04 16.56 1.32
N LYS A 442 -17.47 17.44 0.49
CA LYS A 442 -18.05 18.75 0.15
C LYS A 442 -19.48 18.62 -0.39
N GLY A 443 -20.33 19.56 0.02
CA GLY A 443 -21.75 19.56 -0.34
C GLY A 443 -22.60 18.56 0.44
N THR A 444 -22.01 17.83 1.39
CA THR A 444 -22.71 16.88 2.27
C THR A 444 -22.29 17.09 3.72
N LYS A 445 -22.89 16.33 4.64
CA LYS A 445 -22.45 16.21 6.04
C LYS A 445 -21.52 15.01 6.29
N LEU A 446 -21.32 14.17 5.27
CA LEU A 446 -20.52 12.96 5.39
C LEU A 446 -19.04 13.29 5.64
N GLY A 447 -18.40 12.48 6.45
CA GLY A 447 -16.96 12.49 6.64
C GLY A 447 -16.36 11.10 6.48
N VAL A 448 -15.13 11.03 5.98
CA VAL A 448 -14.34 9.81 5.84
C VAL A 448 -13.16 9.90 6.78
N ALA A 449 -13.08 8.96 7.73
CA ALA A 449 -11.93 8.78 8.61
C ALA A 449 -10.94 7.78 7.99
N MET A 450 -9.65 7.95 8.24
CA MET A 450 -8.60 7.09 7.69
C MET A 450 -7.38 6.99 8.61
N THR A 451 -6.80 5.80 8.71
CA THR A 451 -5.62 5.48 9.53
C THR A 451 -4.79 4.36 8.89
N THR A 452 -3.54 4.23 9.35
CA THR A 452 -2.63 3.12 9.03
C THR A 452 -1.96 2.63 10.30
N ASP A 453 -2.02 1.33 10.61
CA ASP A 453 -1.55 0.80 11.88
C ASP A 453 -0.85 -0.57 11.72
N CYS A 454 0.29 -0.74 12.38
CA CYS A 454 0.94 -2.05 12.58
C CYS A 454 2.06 -2.00 13.64
N ASN A 455 1.83 -2.62 14.80
CA ASN A 455 2.90 -2.91 15.76
C ASN A 455 3.72 -4.15 15.36
N ALA A 456 4.82 -3.93 14.66
CA ALA A 456 5.64 -5.03 14.13
C ALA A 456 6.36 -5.85 15.22
N ARG A 457 6.59 -5.30 16.42
CA ARG A 457 7.12 -6.10 17.54
C ARG A 457 6.12 -7.15 17.99
N TYR A 458 4.83 -6.83 17.97
CA TYR A 458 3.81 -7.83 18.27
C TYR A 458 3.80 -8.93 17.22
N CYS A 459 3.89 -8.56 15.94
CA CYS A 459 3.96 -9.51 14.84
C CYS A 459 5.24 -10.38 14.86
N HIS A 460 6.36 -9.84 15.34
CA HIS A 460 7.59 -10.61 15.54
C HIS A 460 7.44 -11.68 16.63
N LEU A 461 6.82 -11.32 17.75
CA LEU A 461 6.64 -12.21 18.91
C LEU A 461 5.52 -13.24 18.68
N ASP A 462 4.45 -12.83 18.01
CA ASP A 462 3.32 -13.67 17.63
C ASP A 462 2.68 -13.09 16.35
N PRO A 463 3.00 -13.60 15.15
CA PRO A 463 2.53 -13.02 13.88
C PRO A 463 1.00 -13.03 13.75
N ASN A 464 0.35 -14.04 14.33
CA ASN A 464 -1.11 -14.15 14.27
C ASN A 464 -1.76 -13.09 15.17
N LEU A 465 -1.36 -13.05 16.45
CA LEU A 465 -1.92 -12.09 17.41
C LEU A 465 -1.53 -10.65 17.06
N GLY A 466 -0.31 -10.41 16.59
CA GLY A 466 0.15 -9.10 16.12
C GLY A 466 -0.67 -8.57 14.93
N ALA A 467 -0.96 -9.43 13.95
CA ALA A 467 -1.84 -9.08 12.84
C ALA A 467 -3.28 -8.77 13.29
N GLN A 468 -3.80 -9.49 14.30
CA GLN A 468 -5.10 -9.17 14.87
C GLN A 468 -5.10 -7.80 15.57
N HIS A 469 -4.02 -7.47 16.29
CA HIS A 469 -3.84 -6.16 16.92
C HIS A 469 -3.81 -5.03 15.90
N ALA A 470 -3.11 -5.19 14.78
CA ALA A 470 -3.08 -4.17 13.72
C ALA A 470 -4.49 -3.82 13.21
N VAL A 471 -5.36 -4.82 13.00
CA VAL A 471 -6.75 -4.59 12.60
C VAL A 471 -7.58 -3.96 13.72
N ALA A 472 -7.40 -4.43 14.96
CA ALA A 472 -8.14 -3.92 16.11
C ALA A 472 -7.78 -2.45 16.42
N GLU A 473 -6.51 -2.11 16.38
CA GLU A 473 -5.99 -0.75 16.58
C GLU A 473 -6.49 0.20 15.49
N ALA A 474 -6.40 -0.19 14.21
CA ALA A 474 -6.96 0.61 13.12
C ALA A 474 -8.47 0.85 13.29
N ALA A 475 -9.23 -0.17 13.71
CA ALA A 475 -10.66 0.00 14.00
C ALA A 475 -10.89 0.96 15.17
N ARG A 476 -10.08 0.87 16.23
CA ARG A 476 -10.17 1.73 17.41
C ARG A 476 -9.86 3.18 17.07
N ASN A 477 -8.84 3.43 16.26
CA ASN A 477 -8.44 4.74 15.80
C ASN A 477 -9.53 5.42 14.96
N ILE A 478 -10.16 4.67 14.05
CA ILE A 478 -11.35 5.13 13.33
C ILE A 478 -12.50 5.48 14.29
N VAL A 479 -12.80 4.58 15.25
CA VAL A 479 -13.88 4.77 16.22
C VAL A 479 -13.64 5.96 17.15
N ALA A 480 -12.38 6.24 17.50
CA ALA A 480 -12.00 7.38 18.34
C ALA A 480 -12.35 8.73 17.70
N THR A 481 -12.53 8.80 16.38
CA THR A 481 -13.04 9.99 15.68
C THR A 481 -14.57 10.09 15.64
N GLY A 482 -15.28 9.06 16.14
CA GLY A 482 -16.72 8.91 16.02
C GLY A 482 -17.20 8.28 14.70
N ALA A 483 -16.28 7.89 13.81
CA ALA A 483 -16.57 7.23 12.55
C ALA A 483 -16.70 5.71 12.71
N ARG A 484 -17.59 5.09 11.94
CA ARG A 484 -17.75 3.62 11.91
C ARG A 484 -16.74 3.02 10.91
N PRO A 485 -15.93 2.02 11.30
CA PRO A 485 -15.09 1.26 10.37
C PRO A 485 -15.89 0.66 9.20
N VAL A 486 -15.31 0.67 8.00
CA VAL A 486 -15.99 0.17 6.78
C VAL A 486 -15.18 -0.90 6.08
N ALA A 487 -13.90 -0.67 5.80
CA ALA A 487 -13.08 -1.59 5.03
C ALA A 487 -11.58 -1.35 5.22
N VAL A 488 -10.81 -2.37 4.86
CA VAL A 488 -9.36 -2.44 5.03
C VAL A 488 -8.66 -2.58 3.69
N THR A 489 -7.47 -2.01 3.59
CA THR A 489 -6.44 -2.38 2.64
C THR A 489 -5.21 -2.84 3.41
N ASP A 490 -4.59 -3.97 3.05
CA ASP A 490 -3.41 -4.49 3.74
C ASP A 490 -2.14 -4.36 2.89
N CYS A 491 -1.01 -4.00 3.51
CA CYS A 491 0.30 -4.09 2.89
C CYS A 491 1.19 -5.05 3.69
N LEU A 492 1.35 -6.27 3.18
CA LEU A 492 2.18 -7.28 3.82
C LEU A 492 3.65 -7.01 3.48
N ASN A 493 4.48 -6.73 4.48
CA ASN A 493 5.94 -6.65 4.31
C ASN A 493 6.61 -7.76 5.12
N LEU A 494 7.22 -8.72 4.44
CA LEU A 494 7.91 -9.85 5.05
C LEU A 494 9.26 -10.10 4.36
N ALA A 495 10.11 -10.85 5.06
CA ALA A 495 11.41 -11.29 4.57
C ALA A 495 11.29 -12.37 3.47
N ASN A 496 12.36 -13.09 3.18
CA ASN A 496 12.38 -14.12 2.13
C ASN A 496 11.47 -15.32 2.48
N PRO A 497 10.40 -15.59 1.70
CA PRO A 497 9.44 -16.67 1.96
C PRO A 497 10.03 -18.07 1.73
N ASP A 498 11.21 -18.18 1.11
CA ASP A 498 11.86 -19.46 0.86
C ASP A 498 12.37 -20.10 2.15
N ARG A 499 12.55 -19.29 3.21
CA ARG A 499 12.87 -19.76 4.55
C ARG A 499 11.58 -20.28 5.21
N PRO A 500 11.53 -21.55 5.66
CA PRO A 500 10.32 -22.14 6.23
C PRO A 500 9.70 -21.34 7.39
N GLU A 501 10.55 -20.70 8.20
CA GLU A 501 10.11 -19.92 9.36
C GLU A 501 9.41 -18.62 8.93
N VAL A 502 9.89 -17.99 7.86
CA VAL A 502 9.28 -16.77 7.30
C VAL A 502 7.97 -17.11 6.59
N TYR A 503 7.91 -18.23 5.88
CA TYR A 503 6.65 -18.67 5.28
C TYR A 503 5.61 -19.00 6.35
N TRP A 504 6.00 -19.60 7.47
CA TRP A 504 5.10 -19.80 8.61
C TRP A 504 4.60 -18.45 9.17
N GLN A 505 5.48 -17.45 9.31
CA GLN A 505 5.07 -16.10 9.71
C GLN A 505 4.06 -15.49 8.73
N LEU A 506 4.23 -15.69 7.41
CA LEU A 506 3.27 -15.26 6.40
C LEU A 506 1.91 -15.96 6.57
N GLU A 507 1.91 -17.27 6.77
CA GLU A 507 0.69 -18.07 6.97
C GLU A 507 -0.11 -17.61 8.19
N GLU A 508 0.57 -17.36 9.31
CA GLU A 508 -0.01 -16.90 10.57
C GLU A 508 -0.44 -15.44 10.52
N THR A 509 0.34 -14.57 9.88
CA THR A 509 -0.01 -13.16 9.66
C THR A 509 -1.33 -13.03 8.90
N ILE A 510 -1.45 -13.73 7.77
CA ILE A 510 -2.68 -13.73 6.95
C ILE A 510 -3.84 -14.38 7.74
N ALA A 511 -3.57 -15.40 8.54
CA ALA A 511 -4.58 -16.02 9.40
C ALA A 511 -5.14 -15.03 10.44
N GLY A 512 -4.26 -14.27 11.09
CA GLY A 512 -4.60 -13.25 12.08
C GLY A 512 -5.41 -12.11 11.47
N LEU A 513 -4.96 -11.54 10.35
CA LEU A 513 -5.71 -10.52 9.60
C LEU A 513 -7.12 -11.01 9.27
N ALA A 514 -7.22 -12.22 8.71
CA ALA A 514 -8.50 -12.79 8.31
C ALA A 514 -9.42 -13.04 9.51
N HIS A 515 -8.87 -13.45 10.67
CA HIS A 515 -9.65 -13.68 11.88
C HIS A 515 -10.22 -12.37 12.44
N ALA A 516 -9.39 -11.34 12.60
CA ALA A 516 -9.81 -10.04 13.11
C ALA A 516 -10.79 -9.34 12.19
N CYS A 517 -10.53 -9.34 10.88
CA CYS A 517 -11.44 -8.73 9.89
C CYS A 517 -12.82 -9.40 9.89
N ARG A 518 -12.89 -10.73 10.02
CA ARG A 518 -14.18 -11.44 10.18
C ARG A 518 -14.87 -11.10 11.49
N ALA A 519 -14.14 -11.03 12.59
CA ALA A 519 -14.72 -10.77 13.91
C ALA A 519 -15.26 -9.33 14.05
N LEU A 520 -14.61 -8.36 13.40
CA LEU A 520 -14.99 -6.96 13.40
C LEU A 520 -15.85 -6.55 12.20
N GLU A 521 -16.19 -7.52 11.32
CA GLU A 521 -17.02 -7.33 10.13
C GLU A 521 -16.50 -6.24 9.17
N VAL A 522 -15.17 -6.19 9.01
CA VAL A 522 -14.48 -5.24 8.12
C VAL A 522 -13.78 -6.00 6.98
N PRO A 523 -14.30 -5.96 5.74
CA PRO A 523 -13.70 -6.66 4.62
C PRO A 523 -12.39 -6.00 4.16
N ILE A 524 -11.49 -6.81 3.60
CA ILE A 524 -10.28 -6.38 2.92
C ILE A 524 -10.58 -6.23 1.43
N VAL A 525 -10.51 -5.01 0.92
CA VAL A 525 -10.93 -4.67 -0.45
C VAL A 525 -9.77 -4.52 -1.44
N SER A 526 -8.56 -4.33 -0.94
CA SER A 526 -7.33 -4.20 -1.72
C SER A 526 -6.11 -4.50 -0.86
N GLY A 527 -4.93 -4.56 -1.47
CA GLY A 527 -3.69 -4.69 -0.73
C GLY A 527 -2.48 -4.83 -1.63
N ASN A 528 -1.33 -5.07 -1.01
CA ASN A 528 -0.04 -5.30 -1.64
C ASN A 528 0.80 -6.28 -0.80
N VAL A 529 1.74 -6.98 -1.43
CA VAL A 529 2.65 -7.91 -0.76
C VAL A 529 4.08 -7.64 -1.21
N SER A 530 4.90 -7.16 -0.29
CA SER A 530 6.35 -7.06 -0.43
C SER A 530 7.02 -8.20 0.33
N LEU A 531 7.62 -9.13 -0.42
CA LEU A 531 8.46 -10.20 0.12
C LEU A 531 9.94 -9.89 -0.12
N TYR A 532 10.84 -10.73 0.38
CA TYR A 532 12.30 -10.58 0.19
C TYR A 532 12.87 -9.29 0.80
N ASN A 533 12.22 -8.73 1.83
CA ASN A 533 12.79 -7.65 2.65
C ASN A 533 13.81 -8.24 3.64
N ASP A 534 14.92 -8.72 3.09
CA ASP A 534 16.00 -9.40 3.79
C ASP A 534 17.34 -8.94 3.22
N SER A 535 18.42 -9.10 3.98
CA SER A 535 19.77 -8.81 3.50
C SER A 535 20.75 -9.84 4.04
N GLU A 536 21.66 -10.30 3.18
CA GLU A 536 22.66 -11.30 3.53
C GLU A 536 23.45 -10.90 4.79
N GLY A 537 23.52 -11.81 5.77
CA GLY A 537 24.29 -11.60 7.00
C GLY A 537 23.66 -10.65 8.04
N SER A 538 22.42 -10.20 7.84
CA SER A 538 21.68 -9.35 8.79
C SER A 538 20.44 -10.05 9.35
N SER A 539 19.80 -9.44 10.37
CA SER A 539 18.51 -9.94 10.86
C SER A 539 17.40 -9.53 9.87
N PRO A 540 16.50 -10.44 9.49
CA PRO A 540 15.36 -10.11 8.64
C PRO A 540 14.45 -9.07 9.32
N ILE A 541 13.66 -8.35 8.52
CA ILE A 541 12.63 -7.48 9.09
C ILE A 541 11.65 -8.27 9.96
N HIS A 542 11.03 -7.61 10.93
CA HIS A 542 9.84 -8.18 11.57
C HIS A 542 8.69 -8.28 10.55
N PRO A 543 7.83 -9.32 10.63
CA PRO A 543 6.59 -9.35 9.85
C PRO A 543 5.80 -8.06 10.10
N THR A 544 5.47 -7.34 9.03
CA THR A 544 4.85 -6.00 9.14
C THR A 544 3.62 -5.92 8.21
N PRO A 545 2.47 -6.49 8.61
CA PRO A 545 1.19 -6.36 7.90
C PRO A 545 0.55 -5.01 8.19
N VAL A 546 0.93 -3.97 7.44
CA VAL A 546 0.35 -2.64 7.60
C VAL A 546 -1.14 -2.67 7.25
N VAL A 547 -2.00 -2.26 8.17
CA VAL A 547 -3.45 -2.17 7.96
C VAL A 547 -3.81 -0.71 7.70
N GLY A 548 -4.20 -0.39 6.46
CA GLY A 548 -4.88 0.86 6.14
C GLY A 548 -6.39 0.67 6.29
N MET A 549 -7.05 1.51 7.07
CA MET A 549 -8.50 1.41 7.30
C MET A 549 -9.19 2.72 7.01
N ILE A 550 -10.39 2.63 6.42
CA ILE A 550 -11.30 3.77 6.32
C ILE A 550 -12.59 3.55 7.12
N GLY A 551 -13.15 4.65 7.60
CA GLY A 551 -14.43 4.70 8.28
C GLY A 551 -15.28 5.88 7.84
N VAL A 552 -16.57 5.84 8.20
CA VAL A 552 -17.54 6.85 7.78
C VAL A 552 -18.27 7.42 8.99
N ILE A 553 -18.45 8.73 8.98
CA ILE A 553 -19.35 9.46 9.87
C ILE A 553 -20.44 10.16 9.04
N GLU A 554 -21.69 10.06 9.48
CA GLU A 554 -22.83 10.63 8.76
C GLU A 554 -22.89 12.17 8.84
N ASP A 555 -22.43 12.71 9.97
CA ASP A 555 -22.29 14.15 10.20
C ASP A 555 -20.94 14.43 10.86
N TYR A 556 -19.97 14.94 10.09
CA TYR A 556 -18.64 15.30 10.60
C TYR A 556 -18.69 16.43 11.65
N GLY A 557 -19.83 17.11 11.82
CA GLY A 557 -20.06 18.02 12.94
C GLY A 557 -20.03 17.34 14.32
N HIS A 558 -20.23 16.01 14.36
CA HIS A 558 -20.16 15.19 15.57
C HIS A 558 -18.83 14.45 15.75
N ARG A 559 -17.81 14.80 14.95
CA ARG A 559 -16.48 14.20 15.08
C ARG A 559 -15.90 14.41 16.48
N LEU A 560 -15.08 13.46 16.90
CA LEU A 560 -14.27 13.53 18.11
C LEU A 560 -12.80 13.76 17.75
N GLU A 561 -12.06 14.32 18.70
CA GLU A 561 -10.62 14.54 18.63
C GLU A 561 -10.00 14.05 19.96
N ALA A 562 -8.73 13.64 19.96
CA ALA A 562 -8.05 13.09 21.13
C ALA A 562 -7.90 14.06 22.32
N GLY A 563 -7.68 15.34 22.04
CA GLY A 563 -7.40 16.34 23.08
C GLY A 563 -8.56 16.59 24.04
N LEU A 564 -8.24 16.70 25.34
CA LEU A 564 -9.20 17.10 26.37
C LEU A 564 -9.87 18.44 26.02
N LYS A 565 -11.17 18.57 26.29
CA LYS A 565 -11.97 19.71 25.83
C LYS A 565 -12.27 20.74 26.90
N ASN A 566 -12.77 20.32 28.07
CA ASN A 566 -13.21 21.26 29.11
C ASN A 566 -12.68 20.89 30.49
N GLU A 567 -12.46 21.90 31.33
CA GLU A 567 -12.26 21.68 32.76
C GLU A 567 -13.52 21.08 33.39
N GLY A 568 -13.35 20.08 34.26
CA GLY A 568 -14.45 19.39 34.94
C GLY A 568 -15.04 18.21 34.17
N ASP A 569 -14.63 17.97 32.92
CA ASP A 569 -14.95 16.73 32.21
C ASP A 569 -14.36 15.51 32.97
N PHE A 570 -15.11 14.41 33.01
CA PHE A 570 -14.62 13.14 33.56
C PHE A 570 -13.86 12.36 32.48
N VAL A 571 -12.63 11.95 32.81
CA VAL A 571 -11.82 11.06 31.95
C VAL A 571 -12.03 9.62 32.39
N LEU A 572 -12.42 8.75 31.46
CA LEU A 572 -12.74 7.35 31.69
C LEU A 572 -11.85 6.46 30.83
N LEU A 573 -11.30 5.40 31.41
CA LEU A 573 -10.66 4.32 30.67
C LEU A 573 -11.68 3.21 30.43
N VAL A 574 -11.93 2.86 29.17
CA VAL A 574 -12.80 1.75 28.79
C VAL A 574 -11.95 0.53 28.48
N GLY A 575 -11.99 -0.47 29.36
CA GLY A 575 -11.15 -1.66 29.21
C GLY A 575 -10.68 -2.19 30.57
N SER A 576 -9.75 -3.14 30.55
CA SER A 576 -9.03 -3.60 31.73
C SER A 576 -7.57 -3.78 31.38
N SER A 577 -6.67 -3.30 32.24
CA SER A 577 -5.24 -3.53 32.13
C SER A 577 -4.86 -4.86 32.79
N HIS A 578 -3.99 -5.62 32.14
CA HIS A 578 -3.36 -6.81 32.70
C HIS A 578 -1.83 -6.63 32.72
N ASN A 579 -1.12 -7.73 32.94
CA ASN A 579 0.34 -7.79 32.90
C ASN A 579 0.83 -7.84 31.43
N ASP A 580 0.62 -6.74 30.71
CA ASP A 580 0.73 -6.64 29.25
C ASP A 580 2.07 -6.04 28.75
N LEU A 581 3.17 -6.24 29.50
CA LEU A 581 4.48 -5.66 29.14
C LEU A 581 5.20 -6.36 27.98
N GLY A 582 4.72 -7.52 27.53
CA GLY A 582 5.34 -8.26 26.43
C GLY A 582 5.31 -7.47 25.11
N GLY A 583 6.48 -7.32 24.48
CA GLY A 583 6.65 -6.52 23.25
C GLY A 583 6.38 -5.01 23.38
N SER A 584 6.12 -4.51 24.59
CA SER A 584 5.76 -3.10 24.83
C SER A 584 6.92 -2.14 24.58
N GLU A 585 6.58 -0.89 24.24
CA GLU A 585 7.57 0.19 24.14
C GLU A 585 8.29 0.44 25.49
N TYR A 586 7.60 0.25 26.62
CA TYR A 586 8.21 0.30 27.96
C TYR A 586 9.34 -0.71 28.10
N LEU A 587 9.12 -1.98 27.73
CA LEU A 587 10.14 -3.02 27.83
C LEU A 587 11.34 -2.72 26.92
N LYS A 588 11.10 -2.17 25.73
CA LYS A 588 12.17 -1.76 24.81
C LYS A 588 12.97 -0.58 25.38
N VAL A 589 12.31 0.48 25.84
CA VAL A 589 12.96 1.72 26.27
C VAL A 589 13.67 1.58 27.62
N GLU A 590 13.03 0.96 28.61
CA GLU A 590 13.58 0.87 29.97
C GLU A 590 14.52 -0.32 30.17
N HIS A 591 14.33 -1.39 29.38
CA HIS A 591 15.05 -2.65 29.57
C HIS A 591 15.78 -3.14 28.32
N GLY A 592 15.72 -2.42 27.20
CA GLY A 592 16.40 -2.80 25.96
C GLY A 592 15.97 -4.16 25.40
N THR A 593 14.76 -4.61 25.75
CA THR A 593 14.34 -6.01 25.56
C THR A 593 13.08 -6.11 24.71
N VAL A 594 13.04 -7.08 23.80
CA VAL A 594 11.84 -7.51 23.07
C VAL A 594 11.60 -8.98 23.43
N ALA A 595 10.60 -9.21 24.29
CA ALA A 595 10.32 -10.52 24.85
C ALA A 595 8.85 -10.60 25.33
N GLY A 596 8.41 -11.81 25.68
CA GLY A 596 7.06 -12.09 26.13
C GLY A 596 6.08 -12.24 24.97
N ARG A 597 4.83 -12.55 25.31
CA ARG A 597 3.74 -12.54 24.34
C ARG A 597 3.13 -11.14 24.24
N PRO A 598 2.65 -10.71 23.06
CA PRO A 598 1.86 -9.50 22.94
C PRO A 598 0.65 -9.50 23.89
N PRO A 599 0.06 -8.33 24.20
CA PRO A 599 -1.14 -8.24 25.02
C PRO A 599 -2.24 -9.17 24.50
N ALA A 600 -2.98 -9.83 25.40
CA ALA A 600 -4.07 -10.70 24.98
C ALA A 600 -5.20 -9.86 24.34
N LEU A 601 -5.75 -10.32 23.22
CA LEU A 601 -6.82 -9.63 22.50
C LEU A 601 -8.08 -10.50 22.46
N ASP A 602 -9.19 -9.96 22.97
CA ASP A 602 -10.53 -10.52 22.80
C ASP A 602 -11.28 -9.67 21.77
N LEU A 603 -11.39 -10.18 20.54
CA LEU A 603 -12.03 -9.49 19.44
C LEU A 603 -13.55 -9.28 19.65
N ALA A 604 -14.22 -10.14 20.43
CA ALA A 604 -15.63 -9.95 20.75
C ALA A 604 -15.80 -8.76 21.71
N ARG A 605 -14.88 -8.63 22.67
CA ARG A 605 -14.81 -7.46 23.56
C ARG A 605 -14.41 -6.20 22.80
N GLU A 606 -13.42 -6.25 21.92
CA GLU A 606 -13.03 -5.13 21.05
C GLU A 606 -14.24 -4.61 20.25
N GLY A 607 -14.97 -5.51 19.58
CA GLY A 607 -16.21 -5.15 18.87
C GLY A 607 -17.28 -4.54 19.78
N ALA A 608 -17.38 -4.99 21.04
CA ALA A 608 -18.30 -4.40 22.02
C ALA A 608 -17.88 -2.99 22.46
N VAL A 609 -16.58 -2.75 22.68
CA VAL A 609 -16.05 -1.42 22.97
C VAL A 609 -16.30 -0.48 21.79
N ASN A 610 -16.03 -0.92 20.56
CA ASN A 610 -16.26 -0.13 19.36
C ASN A 610 -17.73 0.32 19.25
N ARG A 611 -18.68 -0.60 19.45
CA ARG A 611 -20.11 -0.26 19.47
C ARG A 611 -20.48 0.70 20.60
N LEU A 612 -19.91 0.52 21.80
CA LEU A 612 -20.17 1.39 22.95
C LEU A 612 -19.69 2.83 22.69
N ILE A 613 -18.46 3.00 22.22
CA ILE A 613 -17.87 4.31 21.94
C ILE A 613 -18.66 5.03 20.83
N LEU A 614 -19.00 4.33 19.74
CA LEU A 614 -19.82 4.90 18.68
C LEU A 614 -21.21 5.33 19.16
N ALA A 615 -21.86 4.52 20.01
CA ALA A 615 -23.16 4.86 20.57
C ALA A 615 -23.08 6.08 21.50
N ALA A 616 -22.03 6.18 22.32
CA ALA A 616 -21.80 7.30 23.21
C ALA A 616 -21.46 8.60 22.42
N ALA A 617 -20.65 8.49 21.37
CA ALA A 617 -20.33 9.59 20.46
C ALA A 617 -21.61 10.13 19.78
N ARG A 618 -22.43 9.25 19.18
CA ARG A 618 -23.70 9.61 18.54
C ARG A 618 -24.71 10.25 19.50
N SER A 619 -24.68 9.86 20.77
CA SER A 619 -25.54 10.42 21.81
C SER A 619 -25.02 11.75 22.39
N GLY A 620 -23.88 12.25 21.91
CA GLY A 620 -23.27 13.49 22.40
C GLY A 620 -22.72 13.42 23.83
N LEU A 621 -22.50 12.20 24.35
CA LEU A 621 -21.97 11.95 25.69
C LEU A 621 -20.45 12.11 25.76
N LEU A 622 -19.75 11.91 24.64
CA LEU A 622 -18.30 12.09 24.53
C LEU A 622 -17.96 13.50 24.06
N ARG A 623 -16.90 14.08 24.64
CA ARG A 623 -16.31 15.36 24.22
C ARG A 623 -15.02 15.16 23.42
N SER A 624 -14.27 14.13 23.78
CA SER A 624 -13.08 13.63 23.13
C SER A 624 -13.04 12.11 23.29
N ALA A 625 -12.25 11.45 22.45
CA ALA A 625 -11.89 10.06 22.60
C ALA A 625 -10.48 9.87 22.03
N HIS A 626 -9.71 9.01 22.67
CA HIS A 626 -8.35 8.65 22.26
C HIS A 626 -8.16 7.17 22.60
N ASP A 627 -7.53 6.45 21.71
CA ASP A 627 -7.14 5.06 21.87
C ASP A 627 -6.01 4.92 22.93
N CYS A 628 -5.72 3.69 23.34
CA CYS A 628 -4.65 3.40 24.30
C CYS A 628 -3.75 2.33 23.71
N ALA A 629 -2.80 2.76 22.90
CA ALA A 629 -1.87 1.91 22.15
C ALA A 629 -0.46 1.90 22.77
N ASP A 630 0.57 2.17 21.96
CA ASP A 630 1.97 2.12 22.36
C ASP A 630 2.27 3.08 23.53
N GLY A 631 3.12 2.61 24.46
CA GLY A 631 3.43 3.33 25.69
C GLY A 631 2.34 3.25 26.76
N GLY A 632 1.14 2.80 26.41
CA GLY A 632 0.04 2.48 27.32
C GLY A 632 -0.62 3.71 27.94
N MET A 633 -1.42 3.47 28.98
CA MET A 633 -2.36 4.44 29.56
C MET A 633 -1.74 5.81 29.90
N LEU A 634 -0.51 5.84 30.44
CA LEU A 634 0.11 7.11 30.83
C LEU A 634 0.54 7.95 29.61
N VAL A 635 0.95 7.32 28.51
CA VAL A 635 1.29 8.01 27.26
C VAL A 635 0.01 8.54 26.61
N ALA A 636 -1.02 7.70 26.45
CA ALA A 636 -2.31 8.13 25.92
C ALA A 636 -2.90 9.31 26.72
N LEU A 637 -2.81 9.27 28.05
CA LEU A 637 -3.29 10.36 28.90
C LEU A 637 -2.44 11.64 28.74
N ALA A 638 -1.11 11.50 28.59
CA ALA A 638 -0.23 12.63 28.32
C ALA A 638 -0.54 13.27 26.96
N GLU A 639 -0.80 12.47 25.92
CA GLU A 639 -1.20 12.95 24.59
C GLU A 639 -2.53 13.70 24.63
N CYS A 640 -3.54 13.16 25.32
CA CYS A 640 -4.81 13.85 25.57
C CYS A 640 -4.59 15.23 26.22
N CYS A 641 -3.70 15.31 27.21
CA CYS A 641 -3.39 16.56 27.90
C CYS A 641 -2.64 17.55 27.01
N LEU A 642 -1.65 17.09 26.25
CA LEU A 642 -0.84 17.92 25.36
C LEU A 642 -1.66 18.48 24.20
N LEU A 643 -2.54 17.67 23.62
CA LEU A 643 -3.44 18.08 22.53
C LEU A 643 -4.56 19.01 23.02
N GLY A 644 -5.05 18.80 24.24
CA GLY A 644 -6.11 19.62 24.85
C GLY A 644 -5.60 20.91 25.53
N GLY A 645 -4.31 20.99 25.86
CA GLY A 645 -3.76 22.08 26.68
C GLY A 645 -4.29 22.10 28.11
N LEU A 646 -4.80 20.96 28.61
CA LEU A 646 -5.42 20.80 29.92
C LEU A 646 -4.76 19.65 30.68
N GLY A 647 -4.57 19.81 31.99
CA GLY A 647 -4.11 18.73 32.85
C GLY A 647 -5.26 17.85 33.35
N VAL A 648 -4.92 16.69 33.90
CA VAL A 648 -5.87 15.73 34.49
C VAL A 648 -5.49 15.44 35.93
N ARG A 649 -6.50 15.31 36.80
CA ARG A 649 -6.31 14.85 38.17
C ARG A 649 -6.71 13.38 38.27
N CYS A 650 -5.72 12.51 38.45
CA CYS A 650 -5.96 11.09 38.67
C CYS A 650 -6.21 10.79 40.16
N PRO A 651 -6.94 9.70 40.49
CA PRO A 651 -7.00 9.19 41.86
C PRO A 651 -5.60 8.90 42.41
N ALA A 652 -5.42 9.00 43.73
CA ALA A 652 -4.20 8.50 44.38
C ALA A 652 -4.12 6.98 44.19
N LEU A 653 -2.91 6.48 43.91
CA LEU A 653 -2.60 5.05 43.75
C LEU A 653 -2.85 4.26 45.03
#